data_AF-A0A2G6JFB8-F1
#
_entry.id   AF-A0A2G6JFB8-F1
#
_cell.length_a   1.000
_cell.length_b   1.000
_cell.length_c   1.000
_cell.angle_alpha   90.00
_cell.angle_beta   90.00
_cell.angle_gamma   90.00
#
_symmetry.space_group_name_H-M   'P 1'
#
loop_
_entity.id
_entity.type
_entity.pdbx_description
1 polymer ?
#
loop_
_entity_poly.entity_id
_entity_poly.type
_entity_poly.pdbx_seq_one_letter_code
_entity_poly.pdbx_strand_id
1 'polypeptide(L)'
;MAVSACCPKPRPWPIERGQERHMSFQGNLQSLGLFDVFQNVHQNRKTGTLVVRSERSERFVHFDDGLVHLVSYGRGRGLPIRDYLLKRGYVAKTDLEKALRARGRSRAALRSFLAKLGILSEEDFSAAMQERVEDFLYELLGVREAQFEFEEGKPPSGIFDLEQKSLGLRLDPAPIVMEAARRDDEWGRIRKVVQSDRDLFVRLGEEAPEDDPDMQMVWSVLDGQTELREFGQELPLNDFEVQSIVAELVEAGLARAVHPADIPSLARQAIETDDYERARVLLEHAVEIERGDHELRRMLAETYEQQNRLKDAAAAWAVLGYQESMDGDDAEALNAYQRAVALDPVDVGLRERCFEILGRVGTTGEVLESAIDVSQGFFELGLFDRAVETLELAMQRPDLAKRPGLLGRIARIEKDSGQPQRGFERMLSEALQAEESGERELAEAFYLEAQRVFPEKGELRQRLADLRSHKRERQRRARRRRMFLAAAVLLCSLLSLALVEELRFSLELGAVLRSSASAVLEGRGTEAIQAAWRVRDAHPFSPTRASVDQLVLGLVDAEILRLERERSSGRLLSAKHGYQRLQNVVADRIEVPGLGARALRVQRQKRVFDALQPWFLGHEELGRDPATLIFERADADQVLSLYARLCGRGRELVRVRLTELKVAGVLPLIVDRYLDGDRSPLVIDGKQLSTELAISTLAGLIDRNDAKEHLALTEAFGSVLDEFYDDRGRKALARSLLPCFVELEGEPPAQREKLEAMLP
;
A
#
# COMPACT_ATOMS: atom_id res chain seq x y z
N MET A 1 22.30 1.78 -32.83
CA MET A 1 23.73 2.11 -32.99
C MET A 1 24.52 0.84 -32.75
N ALA A 2 24.91 0.15 -33.82
CA ALA A 2 25.76 -1.04 -33.76
C ALA A 2 27.20 -0.57 -33.55
N VAL A 3 27.79 -0.90 -32.40
CA VAL A 3 29.21 -0.65 -32.14
C VAL A 3 29.97 -1.83 -32.72
N SER A 4 30.56 -1.60 -33.90
CA SER A 4 31.57 -2.46 -34.49
C SER A 4 32.75 -2.59 -33.51
N ALA A 5 32.91 -3.76 -32.91
CA ALA A 5 34.05 -4.09 -32.08
C ALA A 5 35.27 -4.27 -32.98
N CYS A 6 36.07 -3.21 -33.11
CA CYS A 6 37.41 -3.28 -33.69
C CYS A 6 38.27 -4.27 -32.88
N CYS A 7 38.71 -5.35 -33.52
CA CYS A 7 39.79 -6.19 -33.03
C CYS A 7 40.98 -5.33 -32.54
N PRO A 8 41.61 -5.66 -31.40
CA PRO A 8 42.83 -4.98 -30.97
C PRO A 8 43.95 -5.22 -31.98
N LYS A 9 44.75 -4.19 -32.27
CA LYS A 9 45.93 -4.28 -33.14
C LYS A 9 46.92 -5.34 -32.60
N PRO A 10 47.55 -6.14 -33.48
CA PRO A 10 48.48 -7.19 -33.07
C PRO A 10 49.68 -6.60 -32.30
N ARG A 11 50.04 -7.22 -31.18
CA ARG A 11 51.33 -6.94 -30.52
C ARG A 11 52.42 -7.68 -31.31
N PRO A 12 53.49 -7.02 -31.75
CA PRO A 12 54.60 -7.70 -32.40
C PRO A 12 55.35 -8.59 -31.40
N TRP A 13 55.81 -9.74 -31.89
CA TRP A 13 56.63 -10.74 -31.19
C TRP A 13 57.87 -10.12 -30.52
N PRO A 14 58.39 -10.65 -29.38
CA PRO A 14 59.66 -10.19 -28.82
C PRO A 14 60.83 -10.55 -29.75
N ILE A 15 61.49 -9.55 -30.32
CA ILE A 15 62.51 -9.69 -31.36
C ILE A 15 63.92 -9.84 -30.73
N GLU A 16 64.67 -10.88 -31.12
CA GLU A 16 66.14 -10.82 -31.11
C GLU A 16 66.56 -9.92 -32.28
N ARG A 17 67.17 -8.76 -31.98
CA ARG A 17 67.50 -7.73 -32.99
C ARG A 17 68.42 -8.32 -34.08
N GLY A 18 67.94 -8.44 -35.32
CA GLY A 18 68.84 -8.66 -36.48
C GLY A 18 68.33 -9.46 -37.68
N GLN A 19 67.09 -9.96 -37.73
CA GLN A 19 66.57 -10.65 -38.94
C GLN A 19 65.47 -9.84 -39.64
N GLU A 20 65.70 -9.48 -40.90
CA GLU A 20 64.68 -8.93 -41.80
C GLU A 20 63.63 -10.01 -42.10
N ARG A 21 62.35 -9.68 -41.89
CA ARG A 21 61.22 -10.57 -42.20
C ARG A 21 60.88 -10.49 -43.68
N HIS A 22 60.86 -11.62 -44.38
CA HIS A 22 60.20 -11.74 -45.67
C HIS A 22 58.82 -12.40 -45.45
N MET A 23 57.81 -11.59 -45.15
CA MET A 23 56.43 -12.07 -45.01
C MET A 23 55.88 -12.41 -46.39
N SER A 24 55.48 -13.66 -46.61
CA SER A 24 55.10 -14.12 -47.95
C SER A 24 53.58 -14.01 -48.19
N PHE A 25 52.74 -14.43 -47.25
CA PHE A 25 51.29 -14.27 -47.31
C PHE A 25 50.63 -14.39 -45.92
N GLN A 26 49.47 -13.75 -45.76
CA GLN A 26 48.65 -13.72 -44.54
C GLN A 26 47.16 -13.66 -44.90
N GLY A 27 46.28 -14.13 -44.01
CA GLY A 27 44.85 -14.15 -44.28
C GLY A 27 43.98 -14.52 -43.08
N ASN A 28 42.68 -14.66 -43.33
CA ASN A 28 41.68 -15.14 -42.38
C ASN A 28 41.13 -16.48 -42.88
N LEU A 29 40.91 -17.44 -41.98
CA LEU A 29 40.35 -18.76 -42.30
C LEU A 29 38.96 -18.72 -42.93
N GLN A 30 38.22 -17.62 -42.78
CA GLN A 30 36.95 -17.39 -43.50
C GLN A 30 37.12 -17.21 -45.01
N SER A 31 38.31 -16.80 -45.47
CA SER A 31 38.61 -16.54 -46.89
C SER A 31 39.40 -17.66 -47.57
N LEU A 32 40.25 -18.36 -46.81
CA LEU A 32 41.07 -19.46 -47.28
C LEU A 32 41.26 -20.45 -46.12
N GLY A 33 40.82 -21.69 -46.29
CA GLY A 33 40.92 -22.71 -45.25
C GLY A 33 42.36 -23.14 -44.98
N LEU A 34 42.64 -23.68 -43.79
CA LEU A 34 43.98 -24.20 -43.46
C LEU A 34 44.40 -25.36 -44.37
N PHE A 35 43.45 -26.14 -44.87
CA PHE A 35 43.69 -27.19 -45.86
C PHE A 35 44.38 -26.64 -47.10
N ASP A 36 43.87 -25.54 -47.67
CA ASP A 36 44.44 -24.90 -48.87
C ASP A 36 45.82 -24.29 -48.57
N VAL A 37 46.01 -23.73 -47.36
CA VAL A 37 47.30 -23.19 -46.93
C VAL A 37 48.36 -24.28 -46.85
N PHE A 38 48.05 -25.42 -46.22
CA PHE A 38 48.95 -26.56 -46.13
C PHE A 38 49.29 -27.12 -47.52
N GLN A 39 48.29 -27.27 -48.39
CA GLN A 39 48.50 -27.73 -49.76
C GLN A 39 49.37 -26.75 -50.58
N ASN A 40 49.16 -25.44 -50.43
CA ASN A 40 49.97 -24.44 -51.12
C ASN A 40 51.43 -24.47 -50.69
N VAL A 41 51.69 -24.56 -49.37
CA VAL A 41 53.04 -24.63 -48.83
C VAL A 41 53.74 -25.91 -49.29
N HIS A 42 53.01 -27.04 -49.29
CA HIS A 42 53.52 -28.33 -49.72
C HIS A 42 53.86 -28.37 -51.22
N GLN A 43 52.93 -28.00 -52.10
CA GLN A 43 53.10 -28.05 -53.56
C GLN A 43 54.21 -27.11 -54.06
N ASN A 44 54.34 -25.95 -53.42
CA ASN A 44 55.39 -24.98 -53.74
C ASN A 44 56.71 -25.24 -52.99
N ARG A 45 56.80 -26.32 -52.20
CA ARG A 45 57.99 -26.68 -51.42
C ARG A 45 58.55 -25.55 -50.58
N LYS A 46 57.66 -24.76 -49.97
CA LYS A 46 58.08 -23.59 -49.19
C LYS A 46 58.68 -24.03 -47.86
N THR A 47 59.75 -23.35 -47.44
CA THR A 47 60.34 -23.46 -46.10
C THR A 47 59.99 -22.20 -45.30
N GLY A 48 59.31 -22.37 -44.16
CA GLY A 48 58.80 -21.26 -43.38
C GLY A 48 57.93 -21.69 -42.22
N THR A 49 57.45 -20.73 -41.44
CA THR A 49 56.61 -20.98 -40.26
C THR A 49 55.22 -20.39 -40.49
N LEU A 50 54.22 -21.26 -40.47
CA LEU A 50 52.82 -20.89 -40.38
C LEU A 50 52.48 -20.59 -38.91
N VAL A 51 51.93 -19.40 -38.68
CA VAL A 51 51.40 -18.97 -37.39
C VAL A 51 49.89 -18.88 -37.51
N VAL A 52 49.16 -19.55 -36.61
CA VAL A 52 47.69 -19.51 -36.56
C VAL A 52 47.27 -18.92 -35.21
N ARG A 53 46.55 -17.80 -35.26
CA ARG A 53 46.13 -17.01 -34.10
C ARG A 53 44.60 -16.99 -33.99
N SER A 54 44.09 -17.53 -32.90
CA SER A 54 42.71 -17.36 -32.45
C SER A 54 42.66 -16.50 -31.18
N GLU A 55 41.48 -16.11 -30.71
CA GLU A 55 41.33 -15.26 -29.51
C GLU A 55 42.04 -15.81 -28.26
N ARG A 56 42.16 -17.13 -28.15
CA ARG A 56 42.63 -17.84 -26.94
C ARG A 56 43.89 -18.67 -27.13
N SER A 57 44.43 -18.74 -28.34
CA SER A 57 45.63 -19.55 -28.65
C SER A 57 46.42 -19.04 -29.84
N GLU A 58 47.74 -19.25 -29.79
CA GLU A 58 48.66 -19.02 -30.90
C GLU A 58 49.44 -20.32 -31.13
N ARG A 59 49.33 -20.86 -32.34
CA ARG A 59 49.85 -22.18 -32.75
C ARG A 59 50.83 -22.00 -33.91
N PHE A 60 51.89 -22.81 -33.95
CA PHE A 60 52.96 -22.70 -34.92
C PHE A 60 53.21 -24.03 -35.62
N VAL A 61 53.37 -23.98 -36.95
CA VAL A 61 53.77 -25.13 -37.78
C VAL A 61 54.92 -24.69 -38.67
N HIS A 62 56.09 -25.30 -38.48
CA HIS A 62 57.24 -25.06 -39.33
C HIS A 62 57.31 -26.12 -40.43
N PHE A 63 57.45 -25.65 -41.66
CA PHE A 63 57.64 -26.44 -42.86
C PHE A 63 59.08 -26.34 -43.35
N ASP A 64 59.64 -27.47 -43.78
CA ASP A 64 60.94 -27.55 -44.44
C ASP A 64 60.81 -28.34 -45.75
N ASP A 65 61.07 -27.69 -46.88
CA ASP A 65 60.87 -28.22 -48.24
C ASP A 65 59.42 -28.68 -48.46
N GLY A 66 58.45 -27.93 -47.94
CA GLY A 66 57.02 -28.26 -48.01
C GLY A 66 56.57 -29.41 -47.11
N LEU A 67 57.43 -29.96 -46.25
CA LEU A 67 57.08 -31.01 -45.28
C LEU A 67 56.96 -30.43 -43.88
N VAL A 68 56.02 -30.94 -43.06
CA VAL A 68 55.91 -30.50 -41.66
C VAL A 68 57.08 -31.05 -40.87
N HIS A 69 57.82 -30.13 -40.24
CA HIS A 69 59.03 -30.46 -39.48
C HIS A 69 58.86 -30.23 -37.98
N LEU A 70 58.31 -29.09 -37.58
CA LEU A 70 58.15 -28.72 -36.17
C LEU A 70 56.74 -28.18 -35.90
N VAL A 71 56.22 -28.43 -34.71
CA VAL A 71 54.94 -27.86 -34.26
C VAL A 71 55.06 -27.29 -32.86
N SER A 72 54.26 -26.26 -32.55
CA SER A 72 54.17 -25.73 -31.21
C SER A 72 52.75 -25.28 -30.91
N TYR A 73 52.26 -25.71 -29.75
CA TYR A 73 50.93 -25.42 -29.23
C TYR A 73 50.81 -24.00 -28.63
N GLY A 74 51.94 -23.28 -28.49
CA GLY A 74 52.01 -22.01 -27.77
C GLY A 74 52.28 -22.18 -26.27
N ARG A 75 52.40 -21.06 -25.52
CA ARG A 75 52.74 -21.12 -24.09
C ARG A 75 51.62 -21.79 -23.28
N GLY A 76 51.96 -22.88 -22.57
CA GLY A 76 51.08 -23.54 -21.60
C GLY A 76 49.91 -24.32 -22.21
N ARG A 77 50.01 -24.69 -23.49
CA ARG A 77 48.99 -25.45 -24.23
C ARG A 77 49.59 -26.75 -24.76
N GLY A 78 48.77 -27.79 -24.88
CA GLY A 78 49.16 -29.14 -25.34
C GLY A 78 49.84 -29.99 -24.26
N LEU A 79 49.69 -31.32 -24.37
CA LEU A 79 50.37 -32.27 -23.50
C LEU A 79 51.88 -32.31 -23.84
N PRO A 80 52.79 -32.08 -22.88
CA PRO A 80 54.22 -32.33 -23.08
C PRO A 80 54.46 -33.79 -23.46
N ILE A 81 55.51 -34.09 -24.26
CA ILE A 81 55.78 -35.47 -24.72
C ILE A 81 55.86 -36.48 -23.57
N ARG A 82 56.42 -36.09 -22.42
CA ARG A 82 56.47 -36.95 -21.23
C ARG A 82 55.09 -37.37 -20.72
N ASP A 83 54.13 -36.45 -20.76
CA ASP A 83 52.78 -36.63 -20.23
C ASP A 83 51.94 -37.36 -21.30
N TYR A 84 52.23 -37.11 -22.59
CA TYR A 84 51.70 -37.86 -23.72
C TYR A 84 52.10 -39.35 -23.68
N LEU A 85 53.38 -39.65 -23.45
CA LEU A 85 53.88 -41.03 -23.34
C LEU A 85 53.24 -41.80 -22.19
N LEU A 86 52.97 -41.12 -21.06
CA LEU A 86 52.23 -41.72 -19.95
C LEU A 86 50.78 -41.99 -20.35
N LYS A 87 50.11 -40.97 -20.90
CA LYS A 87 48.70 -41.05 -21.25
C LYS A 87 48.43 -42.19 -22.25
N ARG A 88 49.21 -42.25 -23.33
CA ARG A 88 49.08 -43.29 -24.38
C ARG A 88 49.63 -44.67 -23.95
N GLY A 89 50.13 -44.82 -22.72
CA GLY A 89 50.62 -46.11 -22.22
C GLY A 89 51.99 -46.56 -22.74
N TYR A 90 52.71 -45.74 -23.51
CA TYR A 90 54.07 -46.04 -23.98
C TYR A 90 55.06 -46.28 -22.83
N VAL A 91 54.84 -45.64 -21.67
CA VAL A 91 55.69 -45.79 -20.49
C VAL A 91 54.86 -45.81 -19.22
N ALA A 92 55.24 -46.65 -18.25
CA ALA A 92 54.64 -46.62 -16.92
C ALA A 92 55.14 -45.41 -16.11
N LYS A 93 54.30 -44.89 -15.21
CA LYS A 93 54.64 -43.74 -14.33
C LYS A 93 55.94 -43.94 -13.57
N THR A 94 56.13 -45.12 -12.99
CA THR A 94 57.34 -45.47 -12.23
C THR A 94 58.60 -45.46 -13.11
N ASP A 95 58.49 -45.88 -14.36
CA ASP A 95 59.63 -45.97 -15.27
C ASP A 95 59.99 -44.62 -15.87
N LEU A 96 58.99 -43.80 -16.19
CA LEU A 96 59.24 -42.40 -16.56
C LEU A 96 59.91 -41.62 -15.42
N GLU A 97 59.48 -41.81 -14.16
CA GLU A 97 60.15 -41.18 -13.02
C GLU A 97 61.62 -41.62 -12.89
N LYS A 98 61.92 -42.90 -13.09
CA LYS A 98 63.31 -43.40 -13.12
C LYS A 98 64.12 -42.73 -14.24
N ALA A 99 63.57 -42.64 -15.44
CA ALA A 99 64.22 -42.00 -16.58
C ALA A 99 64.47 -40.49 -16.33
N LEU A 100 63.51 -39.78 -15.73
CA LEU A 100 63.65 -38.38 -15.36
C LEU A 100 64.70 -38.17 -14.25
N ARG A 101 64.76 -39.06 -13.25
CA ARG A 101 65.81 -39.01 -12.20
C ARG A 101 67.19 -39.28 -12.78
N ALA A 102 67.31 -40.24 -13.70
CA ALA A 102 68.57 -40.54 -14.41
C ALA A 102 69.01 -39.37 -15.30
N ARG A 103 68.06 -38.65 -15.92
CA ARG A 103 68.34 -37.42 -16.68
C ARG A 103 68.84 -36.30 -15.78
N GLY A 104 68.28 -36.13 -14.58
CA GLY A 104 68.71 -35.11 -13.62
C GLY A 104 68.71 -33.71 -14.22
N ARG A 105 69.86 -33.01 -14.17
CA ARG A 105 70.09 -31.70 -14.83
C ARG A 105 70.72 -31.80 -16.22
N SER A 106 70.85 -33.00 -16.78
CA SER A 106 71.44 -33.20 -18.11
C SER A 106 70.61 -32.49 -19.18
N ARG A 107 71.29 -31.83 -20.12
CA ARG A 107 70.66 -31.26 -21.33
C ARG A 107 70.36 -32.30 -22.42
N ALA A 108 70.77 -33.55 -22.24
CA ALA A 108 70.48 -34.59 -23.21
C ALA A 108 68.97 -34.91 -23.31
N ALA A 109 68.57 -35.43 -24.46
CA ALA A 109 67.21 -35.77 -24.82
C ALA A 109 66.63 -36.86 -23.90
N LEU A 110 65.36 -36.74 -23.50
CA LEU A 110 64.64 -37.73 -22.70
C LEU A 110 64.65 -39.09 -23.38
N ARG A 111 64.48 -39.11 -24.71
CA ARG A 111 64.58 -40.30 -25.57
C ARG A 111 65.81 -41.15 -25.26
N SER A 112 66.98 -40.50 -25.16
CA SER A 112 68.26 -41.21 -24.94
C SER A 112 68.33 -41.92 -23.59
N PHE A 113 67.64 -41.40 -22.56
CA PHE A 113 67.59 -42.03 -21.24
C PHE A 113 66.57 -43.16 -21.20
N LEU A 114 65.40 -42.97 -21.82
CA LEU A 114 64.39 -44.02 -21.96
C LEU A 114 64.96 -45.25 -22.71
N ALA A 115 65.70 -45.02 -23.79
CA ALA A 115 66.36 -46.08 -24.57
C ALA A 115 67.49 -46.76 -23.78
N LYS A 116 68.36 -45.98 -23.11
CA LYS A 116 69.46 -46.54 -22.28
C LYS A 116 68.98 -47.42 -21.14
N LEU A 117 67.83 -47.11 -20.56
CA LEU A 117 67.23 -47.88 -19.48
C LEU A 117 66.39 -49.07 -19.99
N GLY A 118 66.27 -49.24 -21.31
CA GLY A 118 65.45 -50.29 -21.93
C GLY A 118 63.95 -50.11 -21.69
N ILE A 119 63.49 -48.88 -21.38
CA ILE A 119 62.09 -48.58 -21.06
C ILE A 119 61.28 -48.37 -22.35
N LEU A 120 61.83 -47.64 -23.32
CA LEU A 120 61.20 -47.36 -24.60
C LEU A 120 62.29 -47.22 -25.67
N SER A 121 62.12 -47.84 -26.83
CA SER A 121 63.10 -47.75 -27.92
C SER A 121 63.13 -46.35 -28.54
N GLU A 122 64.20 -46.01 -29.26
CA GLU A 122 64.23 -44.74 -30.00
C GLU A 122 63.21 -44.70 -31.13
N GLU A 123 62.89 -45.86 -31.72
CA GLU A 123 61.89 -46.02 -32.79
C GLU A 123 60.48 -45.77 -32.25
N ASP A 124 60.11 -46.40 -31.13
CA ASP A 124 58.81 -46.21 -30.48
C ASP A 124 58.62 -44.78 -29.97
N PHE A 125 59.69 -44.15 -29.45
CA PHE A 125 59.64 -42.73 -29.08
C PHE A 125 59.41 -41.84 -30.30
N SER A 126 60.01 -42.18 -31.46
CA SER A 126 59.79 -41.44 -32.70
C SER A 126 58.36 -41.61 -33.19
N ALA A 127 57.80 -42.82 -33.14
CA ALA A 127 56.41 -43.09 -33.47
C ALA A 127 55.45 -42.31 -32.55
N ALA A 128 55.67 -42.34 -31.24
CA ALA A 128 54.87 -41.59 -30.28
C ALA A 128 54.96 -40.06 -30.49
N MET A 129 56.13 -39.54 -30.88
CA MET A 129 56.27 -38.13 -31.24
C MET A 129 55.53 -37.80 -32.52
N GLN A 130 55.61 -38.66 -33.54
CA GLN A 130 54.86 -38.49 -34.78
C GLN A 130 53.36 -38.45 -34.51
N GLU A 131 52.82 -39.40 -33.75
CA GLU A 131 51.40 -39.45 -33.36
C GLU A 131 50.97 -38.17 -32.63
N ARG A 132 51.77 -37.69 -31.66
CA ARG A 132 51.52 -36.42 -30.94
C ARG A 132 51.50 -35.20 -31.88
N VAL A 133 52.33 -35.21 -32.92
CA VAL A 133 52.39 -34.14 -33.94
C VAL A 133 51.17 -34.25 -34.86
N GLU A 134 50.77 -35.45 -35.26
CA GLU A 134 49.57 -35.67 -36.06
C GLU A 134 48.30 -35.23 -35.32
N ASP A 135 48.13 -35.63 -34.06
CA ASP A 135 47.02 -35.19 -33.19
C ASP A 135 46.91 -33.67 -33.11
N PHE A 136 48.05 -32.97 -32.97
CA PHE A 136 48.09 -31.50 -33.02
C PHE A 136 47.58 -30.95 -34.35
N LEU A 137 48.02 -31.53 -35.46
CA LEU A 137 47.70 -31.05 -36.79
C LEU A 137 46.23 -31.29 -37.12
N TYR A 138 45.65 -32.42 -36.70
CA TYR A 138 44.22 -32.68 -36.81
C TYR A 138 43.41 -31.64 -36.01
N GLU A 139 43.80 -31.35 -34.76
CA GLU A 139 43.17 -30.32 -33.94
C GLU A 139 43.30 -28.92 -34.56
N LEU A 140 44.45 -28.61 -35.16
CA LEU A 140 44.72 -27.34 -35.83
C LEU A 140 43.86 -27.17 -37.09
N LEU A 141 43.79 -28.19 -37.93
CA LEU A 141 43.04 -28.16 -39.19
C LEU A 141 41.51 -28.05 -38.96
N GLY A 142 41.01 -28.47 -37.81
CA GLY A 142 39.62 -28.27 -37.39
C GLY A 142 39.26 -26.83 -36.98
N VAL A 143 40.22 -25.92 -36.83
CA VAL A 143 39.96 -24.52 -36.44
C VAL A 143 39.25 -23.77 -37.57
N ARG A 144 38.07 -23.20 -37.27
CA ARG A 144 37.25 -22.47 -38.26
C ARG A 144 37.49 -20.96 -38.27
N GLU A 145 37.81 -20.38 -37.11
CA GLU A 145 37.95 -18.94 -36.93
C GLU A 145 39.34 -18.60 -36.37
N ALA A 146 40.24 -18.18 -37.26
CA ALA A 146 41.56 -17.69 -36.89
C ALA A 146 42.16 -16.80 -37.98
N GLN A 147 43.15 -16.01 -37.60
CA GLN A 147 44.06 -15.35 -38.54
C GLN A 147 45.30 -16.22 -38.72
N PHE A 148 45.85 -16.26 -39.93
CA PHE A 148 47.09 -16.96 -40.19
C PHE A 148 48.11 -16.09 -40.93
N GLU A 149 49.39 -16.40 -40.71
CA GLU A 149 50.54 -15.71 -41.29
C GLU A 149 51.62 -16.74 -41.62
N PHE A 150 52.19 -16.71 -42.83
CA PHE A 150 53.32 -17.56 -43.21
C PHE A 150 54.59 -16.73 -43.40
N GLU A 151 55.53 -16.92 -42.48
CA GLU A 151 56.85 -16.27 -42.48
C GLU A 151 57.88 -17.24 -43.12
N GLU A 152 58.45 -16.87 -44.28
CA GLU A 152 59.48 -17.68 -44.92
C GLU A 152 60.81 -17.62 -44.17
N GLY A 153 61.55 -18.73 -44.15
CA GLY A 153 62.86 -18.83 -43.54
C GLY A 153 62.94 -19.79 -42.35
N LYS A 154 63.95 -19.57 -41.49
CA LYS A 154 64.30 -20.48 -40.40
C LYS A 154 63.25 -20.46 -39.28
N PRO A 155 63.05 -21.59 -38.57
CA PRO A 155 62.10 -21.64 -37.48
C PRO A 155 62.55 -20.71 -36.34
N PRO A 156 61.64 -19.94 -35.72
CA PRO A 156 61.96 -19.10 -34.57
C PRO A 156 62.62 -19.89 -33.41
N SER A 157 63.58 -19.24 -32.74
CA SER A 157 64.28 -19.79 -31.57
C SER A 157 63.36 -19.83 -30.34
N GLY A 158 63.48 -20.87 -29.52
CA GLY A 158 62.81 -20.96 -28.22
C GLY A 158 61.31 -21.33 -28.20
N ILE A 159 60.64 -21.51 -29.36
CA ILE A 159 59.20 -21.83 -29.41
C ILE A 159 58.91 -23.33 -29.58
N PHE A 160 59.76 -24.05 -30.31
CA PHE A 160 59.56 -25.47 -30.64
C PHE A 160 60.30 -26.39 -29.67
N ASP A 161 59.71 -27.56 -29.41
CA ASP A 161 60.22 -28.60 -28.54
C ASP A 161 61.61 -29.09 -28.99
N LEU A 162 62.58 -29.12 -28.06
CA LEU A 162 63.95 -29.57 -28.34
C LEU A 162 64.01 -31.05 -28.69
N GLU A 163 63.13 -31.88 -28.08
CA GLU A 163 63.06 -33.31 -28.39
C GLU A 163 62.62 -33.50 -29.85
N GLN A 164 61.62 -32.74 -30.31
CA GLN A 164 61.15 -32.75 -31.69
C GLN A 164 62.24 -32.29 -32.67
N LYS A 165 62.94 -31.19 -32.37
CA LYS A 165 64.08 -30.72 -33.18
C LYS A 165 65.18 -31.78 -33.31
N SER A 166 65.43 -32.55 -32.26
CA SER A 166 66.46 -33.58 -32.26
C SER A 166 66.09 -34.85 -33.04
N LEU A 167 64.80 -35.11 -33.24
CA LEU A 167 64.29 -36.26 -34.02
C LEU A 167 64.34 -35.99 -35.52
N GLY A 168 64.11 -34.75 -35.93
CA GLY A 168 64.14 -34.37 -37.33
C GLY A 168 62.98 -34.94 -38.15
N LEU A 169 61.78 -35.04 -37.55
CA LEU A 169 60.57 -35.54 -38.22
C LEU A 169 60.29 -34.79 -39.52
N ARG A 170 59.83 -35.50 -40.54
CA ARG A 170 59.38 -34.91 -41.82
C ARG A 170 58.07 -35.58 -42.21
N LEU A 171 56.96 -34.90 -41.99
CA LEU A 171 55.63 -35.43 -42.28
C LEU A 171 55.09 -34.81 -43.56
N ASP A 172 54.50 -35.66 -44.41
CA ASP A 172 53.81 -35.24 -45.62
C ASP A 172 52.46 -34.60 -45.25
N PRO A 173 52.21 -33.32 -45.59
CA PRO A 173 50.92 -32.66 -45.36
C PRO A 173 49.73 -33.35 -46.04
N ALA A 174 49.93 -34.05 -47.16
CA ALA A 174 48.84 -34.64 -47.94
C ALA A 174 48.00 -35.68 -47.15
N PRO A 175 48.59 -36.74 -46.56
CA PRO A 175 47.84 -37.69 -45.74
C PRO A 175 47.20 -37.03 -44.50
N ILE A 176 47.89 -36.06 -43.88
CA ILE A 176 47.38 -35.34 -42.71
C ILE A 176 46.11 -34.54 -43.08
N VAL A 177 46.13 -33.84 -44.22
CA VAL A 177 44.98 -33.09 -44.74
C VAL A 177 43.81 -34.03 -45.05
N MET A 178 44.06 -35.17 -45.68
CA MET A 178 43.01 -36.14 -46.00
C MET A 178 42.38 -36.73 -44.75
N GLU A 179 43.18 -37.13 -43.77
CA GLU A 179 42.67 -37.68 -42.50
C GLU A 179 41.93 -36.60 -41.70
N ALA A 180 42.44 -35.37 -41.63
CA ALA A 180 41.72 -34.26 -41.02
C ALA A 180 40.34 -34.00 -41.68
N ALA A 181 40.26 -34.07 -43.01
CA ALA A 181 38.99 -33.93 -43.73
C ALA A 181 38.03 -35.09 -43.42
N ARG A 182 38.53 -36.33 -43.39
CA ARG A 182 37.74 -37.51 -42.99
C ARG A 182 37.18 -37.34 -41.57
N ARG A 183 38.02 -36.89 -40.62
CA ARG A 183 37.58 -36.62 -39.24
C ARG A 183 36.56 -35.49 -39.16
N ASP A 184 36.67 -34.48 -40.01
CA ASP A 184 35.69 -33.38 -40.08
C ASP A 184 34.31 -33.85 -40.55
N ASP A 185 34.27 -34.76 -41.53
CA ASP A 185 33.03 -35.42 -41.97
C ASP A 185 32.48 -36.34 -40.87
N GLU A 186 33.35 -37.11 -40.22
CA GLU A 186 33.02 -38.01 -39.12
C GLU A 186 32.40 -37.27 -37.93
N TRP A 187 32.92 -36.07 -37.62
CA TRP A 187 32.33 -35.18 -36.62
C TRP A 187 30.87 -34.85 -36.91
N GLY A 188 30.46 -34.81 -38.18
CA GLY A 188 29.06 -34.65 -38.58
C GLY A 188 28.18 -35.84 -38.21
N ARG A 189 28.73 -37.07 -38.18
CA ARG A 189 28.06 -38.27 -37.65
C ARG A 189 28.03 -38.24 -36.14
N ILE A 190 29.19 -38.06 -35.50
CA ILE A 190 29.35 -38.04 -34.02
C ILE A 190 28.38 -37.04 -33.38
N ARG A 191 28.27 -35.83 -33.93
CA ARG A 191 27.40 -34.76 -33.40
C ARG A 191 25.90 -35.05 -33.46
N LYS A 192 25.46 -36.08 -34.19
CA LYS A 192 24.06 -36.53 -34.17
C LYS A 192 23.74 -37.31 -32.89
N VAL A 193 24.75 -37.94 -32.29
CA VAL A 193 24.64 -38.77 -31.09
C VAL A 193 25.16 -38.02 -29.86
N VAL A 194 26.37 -37.49 -29.96
CA VAL A 194 27.06 -36.74 -28.90
C VAL A 194 26.78 -35.25 -29.13
N GLN A 195 25.92 -34.67 -28.32
CA GLN A 195 25.54 -33.26 -28.44
C GLN A 195 26.49 -32.35 -27.64
N SER A 196 26.99 -32.86 -26.51
CA SER A 196 27.97 -32.19 -25.65
C SER A 196 29.03 -33.18 -25.17
N ASP A 197 30.23 -32.66 -24.94
CA ASP A 197 31.31 -33.33 -24.20
C ASP A 197 31.00 -33.58 -22.71
N ARG A 198 29.83 -33.13 -22.22
CA ARG A 198 29.31 -33.43 -20.88
C ARG A 198 28.24 -34.51 -20.86
N ASP A 199 27.84 -35.02 -22.02
CA ASP A 199 26.80 -36.03 -22.11
C ASP A 199 27.23 -37.30 -21.36
N LEU A 200 26.31 -37.88 -20.59
CA LEU A 200 26.49 -39.15 -19.90
C LEU A 200 25.97 -40.28 -20.79
N PHE A 201 26.71 -41.39 -20.86
CA PHE A 201 26.32 -42.57 -21.62
C PHE A 201 26.26 -43.80 -20.73
N VAL A 202 25.23 -44.61 -20.93
CA VAL A 202 25.06 -45.89 -20.25
C VAL A 202 25.13 -47.03 -21.25
N ARG A 203 25.91 -48.06 -20.94
CA ARG A 203 25.97 -49.29 -21.72
C ARG A 203 24.65 -50.06 -21.68
N LEU A 204 24.35 -50.74 -22.77
CA LEU A 204 23.18 -51.59 -22.95
C LEU A 204 23.65 -53.02 -23.18
N GLY A 205 23.04 -53.97 -22.48
CA GLY A 205 23.44 -55.38 -22.51
C GLY A 205 24.60 -55.71 -21.56
N GLU A 206 24.88 -57.01 -21.41
CA GLU A 206 25.99 -57.52 -20.57
C GLU A 206 27.20 -57.97 -21.40
N GLU A 207 27.04 -58.12 -22.71
CA GLU A 207 28.08 -58.59 -23.62
C GLU A 207 28.88 -57.41 -24.18
N ALA A 208 30.20 -57.43 -23.96
CA ALA A 208 31.10 -56.46 -24.54
C ALA A 208 31.27 -56.72 -26.05
N PRO A 209 31.55 -55.68 -26.86
CA PRO A 209 31.87 -55.85 -28.28
C PRO A 209 33.06 -56.81 -28.45
N GLU A 210 32.92 -57.92 -29.18
CA GLU A 210 33.92 -59.02 -29.15
C GLU A 210 35.21 -58.76 -29.95
N ASP A 211 35.30 -57.70 -30.75
CA ASP A 211 36.34 -57.58 -31.80
C ASP A 211 37.24 -56.33 -31.76
N ASP A 212 37.04 -55.40 -30.81
CA ASP A 212 37.83 -54.15 -30.75
C ASP A 212 38.23 -53.79 -29.29
N PRO A 213 39.53 -53.83 -28.95
CA PRO A 213 40.02 -53.52 -27.59
C PRO A 213 39.71 -52.10 -27.12
N ASP A 214 39.76 -51.11 -28.02
CA ASP A 214 39.49 -49.71 -27.67
C ASP A 214 37.98 -49.53 -27.47
N MET A 215 37.16 -50.18 -28.31
CA MET A 215 35.71 -50.20 -28.12
C MET A 215 35.30 -50.89 -26.82
N GLN A 216 35.92 -52.01 -26.45
CA GLN A 216 35.70 -52.67 -25.15
C GLN A 216 36.10 -51.78 -23.98
N MET A 217 37.23 -51.07 -24.11
CA MET A 217 37.72 -50.17 -23.07
C MET A 217 36.73 -49.03 -22.84
N VAL A 218 36.29 -48.33 -23.90
CA VAL A 218 35.29 -47.27 -23.79
C VAL A 218 33.96 -47.83 -23.27
N TRP A 219 33.45 -48.93 -23.83
CA TRP A 219 32.20 -49.56 -23.38
C TRP A 219 32.22 -49.92 -21.89
N SER A 220 33.36 -50.38 -21.37
CA SER A 220 33.50 -50.79 -19.97
C SER A 220 33.31 -49.64 -18.98
N VAL A 221 33.60 -48.40 -19.40
CA VAL A 221 33.50 -47.18 -18.58
C VAL A 221 32.19 -46.41 -18.79
N LEU A 222 31.32 -46.83 -19.74
CA LEU A 222 30.00 -46.22 -19.95
C LEU A 222 28.98 -46.70 -18.91
N ASP A 223 29.07 -46.19 -17.70
CA ASP A 223 28.20 -46.53 -16.57
C ASP A 223 27.11 -45.48 -16.27
N GLY A 224 27.16 -44.35 -16.98
CA GLY A 224 26.32 -43.18 -16.77
C GLY A 224 26.76 -42.30 -15.60
N GLN A 225 28.01 -42.42 -15.14
CA GLN A 225 28.57 -41.64 -14.03
C GLN A 225 29.66 -40.67 -14.47
N THR A 226 30.42 -41.00 -15.50
CA THR A 226 31.54 -40.15 -15.93
C THR A 226 31.14 -39.35 -17.17
N GLU A 227 31.40 -38.04 -17.14
CA GLU A 227 31.17 -37.17 -18.29
C GLU A 227 32.16 -37.49 -19.42
N LEU A 228 31.70 -37.34 -20.66
CA LEU A 228 32.47 -37.72 -21.86
C LEU A 228 33.87 -37.06 -21.94
N ARG A 229 33.99 -35.81 -21.50
CA ARG A 229 35.24 -35.03 -21.44
C ARG A 229 36.26 -35.59 -20.44
N GLU A 230 35.82 -36.37 -19.45
CA GLU A 230 36.70 -36.92 -18.42
C GLU A 230 37.35 -38.22 -18.88
N PHE A 231 36.68 -38.99 -19.74
CA PHE A 231 37.27 -40.19 -20.35
C PHE A 231 38.56 -39.89 -21.13
N GLY A 232 38.64 -38.71 -21.77
CA GLY A 232 39.87 -38.26 -22.44
C GLY A 232 41.06 -38.04 -21.49
N GLN A 233 40.86 -38.03 -20.17
CA GLN A 233 41.94 -37.96 -19.18
C GLN A 233 42.32 -39.33 -18.61
N GLU A 234 41.36 -40.25 -18.54
CA GLU A 234 41.52 -41.56 -17.92
C GLU A 234 41.92 -42.65 -18.90
N LEU A 235 41.48 -42.53 -20.16
CA LEU A 235 41.74 -43.49 -21.22
C LEU A 235 42.99 -43.11 -22.04
N PRO A 236 43.68 -44.10 -22.62
CA PRO A 236 44.80 -43.89 -23.54
C PRO A 236 44.37 -43.37 -24.92
N LEU A 237 43.21 -42.72 -24.99
CA LEU A 237 42.56 -42.22 -26.20
C LEU A 237 42.49 -40.68 -26.19
N ASN A 238 42.42 -40.08 -27.37
CA ASN A 238 42.10 -38.66 -27.53
C ASN A 238 40.58 -38.45 -27.57
N ASP A 239 40.14 -37.20 -27.40
CA ASP A 239 38.71 -36.89 -27.30
C ASP A 239 37.93 -37.28 -28.57
N PHE A 240 38.57 -37.22 -29.74
CA PHE A 240 37.95 -37.65 -31.00
C PHE A 240 37.73 -39.16 -31.04
N GLU A 241 38.73 -39.95 -30.66
CA GLU A 241 38.66 -41.42 -30.61
C GLU A 241 37.57 -41.87 -29.65
N VAL A 242 37.54 -41.32 -28.43
CA VAL A 242 36.49 -41.63 -27.44
C VAL A 242 35.10 -41.32 -28.00
N GLN A 243 34.90 -40.12 -28.56
CA GLN A 243 33.58 -39.71 -29.06
C GLN A 243 33.16 -40.50 -30.32
N SER A 244 34.10 -40.89 -31.18
CA SER A 244 33.82 -41.77 -32.33
C SER A 244 33.34 -43.14 -31.86
N ILE A 245 34.05 -43.74 -30.91
CA ILE A 245 33.70 -45.05 -30.34
C ILE A 245 32.35 -44.99 -29.63
N VAL A 246 32.09 -43.94 -28.85
CA VAL A 246 30.77 -43.75 -28.20
C VAL A 246 29.66 -43.65 -29.26
N ALA A 247 29.87 -42.89 -30.33
CA ALA A 247 28.88 -42.78 -31.41
C ALA A 247 28.62 -44.14 -32.08
N GLU A 248 29.66 -44.94 -32.35
CA GLU A 248 29.55 -46.29 -32.89
C GLU A 248 28.81 -47.24 -31.95
N LEU A 249 29.13 -47.21 -30.65
CA LEU A 249 28.43 -48.02 -29.63
C LEU A 249 26.94 -47.69 -29.57
N VAL A 250 26.56 -46.42 -29.69
CA VAL A 250 25.15 -46.01 -29.72
C VAL A 250 24.46 -46.42 -31.01
N GLU A 251 25.10 -46.25 -32.16
CA GLU A 251 24.55 -46.70 -33.44
C GLU A 251 24.38 -48.23 -33.51
N ALA A 252 25.26 -48.98 -32.85
CA ALA A 252 25.17 -50.43 -32.69
C ALA A 252 24.12 -50.87 -31.65
N GLY A 253 23.52 -49.94 -30.89
CA GLY A 253 22.55 -50.23 -29.83
C GLY A 253 23.17 -50.82 -28.55
N LEU A 254 24.49 -50.71 -28.39
CA LEU A 254 25.26 -51.19 -27.23
C LEU A 254 25.45 -50.13 -26.15
N ALA A 255 25.11 -48.88 -26.45
CA ALA A 255 25.06 -47.78 -25.49
C ALA A 255 23.93 -46.82 -25.85
N ARG A 256 23.56 -45.94 -24.92
CA ARG A 256 22.69 -44.80 -25.20
C ARG A 256 23.07 -43.61 -24.33
N ALA A 257 22.79 -42.41 -24.81
CA ALA A 257 22.83 -41.22 -23.97
C ALA A 257 21.80 -41.34 -22.83
N VAL A 258 22.18 -40.88 -21.64
CA VAL A 258 21.27 -40.73 -20.52
C VAL A 258 20.40 -39.51 -20.80
N HIS A 259 19.10 -39.73 -21.01
CA HIS A 259 18.17 -38.64 -21.25
C HIS A 259 17.89 -37.93 -19.92
N PRO A 260 17.76 -36.59 -19.87
CA PRO A 260 17.49 -35.86 -18.62
C PRO A 260 16.29 -36.41 -17.83
N ALA A 261 15.22 -36.81 -18.54
CA ALA A 261 14.03 -37.42 -17.93
C ALA A 261 14.29 -38.78 -17.26
N ASP A 262 15.34 -39.51 -17.63
CA ASP A 262 15.69 -40.79 -17.01
C ASP A 262 16.45 -40.59 -15.70
N ILE A 263 17.12 -39.44 -15.54
CA ILE A 263 18.05 -39.19 -14.44
C ILE A 263 17.40 -39.36 -13.05
N PRO A 264 16.20 -38.81 -12.76
CA PRO A 264 15.56 -39.02 -11.46
C PRO A 264 15.39 -40.51 -11.13
N SER A 265 14.97 -41.32 -12.12
CA SER A 265 14.75 -42.76 -11.92
C SER A 265 16.05 -43.53 -11.70
N LEU A 266 17.10 -43.20 -12.46
CA LEU A 266 18.42 -43.80 -12.32
C LEU A 266 19.09 -43.42 -10.99
N ALA A 267 18.93 -42.16 -10.56
CA ALA A 267 19.41 -41.69 -9.27
C ALA A 267 18.70 -42.40 -8.12
N ARG A 268 17.37 -42.57 -8.16
CA ARG A 268 16.63 -43.34 -7.15
C ARG A 268 17.10 -44.79 -7.09
N GLN A 269 17.27 -45.44 -8.24
CA GLN A 269 17.78 -46.80 -8.29
C GLN A 269 19.18 -46.90 -7.68
N ALA A 270 20.06 -45.94 -7.97
CA ALA A 270 21.40 -45.89 -7.40
C ALA A 270 21.36 -45.73 -5.87
N ILE A 271 20.52 -44.84 -5.35
CA ILE A 271 20.27 -44.65 -3.91
C ILE A 271 19.76 -45.94 -3.27
N GLU A 272 18.80 -46.64 -3.89
CA GLU A 272 18.26 -47.92 -3.40
C GLU A 272 19.33 -49.02 -3.31
N THR A 273 20.36 -48.95 -4.16
CA THR A 273 21.50 -49.86 -4.16
C THR A 273 22.69 -49.37 -3.33
N ASP A 274 22.52 -48.30 -2.53
CA ASP A 274 23.58 -47.62 -1.76
C ASP A 274 24.75 -47.10 -2.61
N ASP A 275 24.55 -46.92 -3.91
CA ASP A 275 25.51 -46.33 -4.85
C ASP A 275 25.34 -44.80 -4.88
N TYR A 276 25.64 -44.17 -3.75
CA TYR A 276 25.48 -42.73 -3.56
C TYR A 276 26.38 -41.90 -4.48
N GLU A 277 27.49 -42.47 -4.97
CA GLU A 277 28.37 -41.77 -5.88
C GLU A 277 27.75 -41.64 -7.28
N ARG A 278 27.21 -42.75 -7.79
CA ARG A 278 26.41 -42.73 -9.01
C ARG A 278 25.22 -41.80 -8.91
N ALA A 279 24.49 -41.86 -7.80
CA ALA A 279 23.35 -40.98 -7.56
C ALA A 279 23.77 -39.51 -7.57
N ARG A 280 24.89 -39.17 -6.91
CA ARG A 280 25.41 -37.81 -6.86
C ARG A 280 25.71 -37.26 -8.24
N VAL A 281 26.47 -37.97 -9.07
CA VAL A 281 26.88 -37.42 -10.38
C VAL A 281 25.67 -37.22 -11.29
N LEU A 282 24.76 -38.20 -11.30
CA LEU A 282 23.49 -38.11 -12.00
C LEU A 282 22.71 -36.86 -11.57
N LEU A 283 22.55 -36.66 -10.26
CA LEU A 283 21.79 -35.53 -9.71
C LEU A 283 22.48 -34.17 -9.92
N GLU A 284 23.81 -34.10 -9.82
CA GLU A 284 24.58 -32.89 -10.16
C GLU A 284 24.33 -32.48 -11.61
N HIS A 285 24.41 -33.45 -12.53
CA HIS A 285 24.15 -33.22 -13.94
C HIS A 285 22.69 -32.77 -14.18
N ALA A 286 21.71 -33.43 -13.55
CA ALA A 286 20.30 -33.07 -13.68
C ALA A 286 19.99 -31.66 -13.16
N VAL A 287 20.55 -31.29 -12.00
CA VAL A 287 20.37 -29.96 -11.40
C VAL A 287 21.08 -28.87 -12.21
N GLU A 288 22.14 -29.18 -12.95
CA GLU A 288 22.75 -28.23 -13.88
C GLU A 288 21.84 -27.92 -15.09
N ILE A 289 21.15 -28.94 -15.61
CA ILE A 289 20.21 -28.83 -16.73
C ILE A 289 18.91 -28.15 -16.25
N GLU A 290 18.28 -28.69 -15.21
CA GLU A 290 17.01 -28.25 -14.65
C GLU A 290 17.23 -27.56 -13.30
N ARG A 291 17.86 -26.38 -13.35
CA ARG A 291 18.25 -25.60 -12.15
C ARG A 291 17.12 -25.25 -11.20
N GLY A 292 15.88 -25.28 -11.72
CA GLY A 292 14.65 -24.94 -11.02
C GLY A 292 13.94 -26.12 -10.38
N ASP A 293 14.39 -27.36 -10.56
CA ASP A 293 13.70 -28.53 -10.02
C ASP A 293 14.02 -28.74 -8.52
N HIS A 294 12.97 -28.71 -7.70
CA HIS A 294 13.07 -28.81 -6.24
C HIS A 294 13.28 -30.25 -5.77
N GLU A 295 12.68 -31.24 -6.46
CA GLU A 295 12.81 -32.66 -6.12
C GLU A 295 14.25 -33.11 -6.38
N LEU A 296 14.80 -32.78 -7.55
CA LEU A 296 16.17 -33.10 -7.92
C LEU A 296 17.18 -32.48 -6.94
N ARG A 297 16.98 -31.22 -6.56
CA ARG A 297 17.88 -30.55 -5.62
C ARG A 297 17.76 -31.12 -4.20
N ARG A 298 16.55 -31.50 -3.76
CA ARG A 298 16.34 -32.21 -2.49
C ARG A 298 17.08 -33.56 -2.49
N MET A 299 16.89 -34.38 -3.52
CA MET A 299 17.59 -35.65 -3.66
C MET A 299 19.11 -35.47 -3.65
N LEU A 300 19.63 -34.43 -4.31
CA LEU A 300 21.07 -34.15 -4.32
C LEU A 300 21.58 -33.79 -2.91
N ALA A 301 20.85 -32.93 -2.19
CA ALA A 301 21.21 -32.53 -0.83
C ALA A 301 21.23 -33.73 0.12
N GLU A 302 20.21 -34.59 0.07
CA GLU A 302 20.14 -35.83 0.85
C GLU A 302 21.27 -36.81 0.48
N THR A 303 21.60 -36.91 -0.81
CA THR A 303 22.72 -37.75 -1.28
C THR A 303 24.06 -37.25 -0.72
N TYR A 304 24.29 -35.94 -0.70
CA TYR A 304 25.48 -35.37 -0.06
C TYR A 304 25.54 -35.65 1.45
N GLU A 305 24.39 -35.63 2.16
CA GLU A 305 24.34 -36.02 3.57
C GLU A 305 24.77 -37.47 3.79
N GLN A 306 24.28 -38.41 2.97
CA GLN A 306 24.66 -39.83 3.07
C GLN A 306 26.15 -40.06 2.82
N GLN A 307 26.76 -39.26 1.93
CA GLN A 307 28.20 -39.29 1.68
C GLN A 307 29.02 -38.51 2.73
N ASN A 308 28.40 -37.96 3.78
CA ASN A 308 29.04 -37.12 4.79
C ASN A 308 29.75 -35.88 4.19
N ARG A 309 29.28 -35.39 3.04
CA ARG A 309 29.74 -34.16 2.38
C ARG A 309 28.97 -32.95 2.91
N LEU A 310 29.12 -32.69 4.20
CA LEU A 310 28.26 -31.77 4.97
C LEU A 310 28.18 -30.35 4.37
N LYS A 311 29.28 -29.81 3.86
CA LYS A 311 29.31 -28.46 3.25
C LYS A 311 28.54 -28.39 1.93
N ASP A 312 28.67 -29.42 1.10
CA ASP A 312 27.98 -29.49 -0.18
C ASP A 312 26.47 -29.73 0.05
N ALA A 313 26.13 -30.57 1.03
CA ALA A 313 24.76 -30.75 1.49
C ALA A 313 24.15 -29.43 1.98
N ALA A 314 24.85 -28.70 2.86
CA ALA A 314 24.39 -27.41 3.38
C ALA A 314 24.16 -26.39 2.24
N ALA A 315 25.07 -26.33 1.26
CA ALA A 315 24.92 -25.47 0.09
C ALA A 315 23.71 -25.88 -0.76
N ALA A 316 23.51 -27.17 -1.03
CA ALA A 316 22.37 -27.66 -1.80
C ALA A 316 21.03 -27.35 -1.11
N TRP A 317 20.93 -27.58 0.21
CA TRP A 317 19.77 -27.20 1.01
C TRP A 317 19.53 -25.69 1.04
N ALA A 318 20.57 -24.88 1.13
CA ALA A 318 20.44 -23.42 1.11
C ALA A 318 19.90 -22.89 -0.22
N VAL A 319 20.32 -23.50 -1.33
CA VAL A 319 19.81 -23.17 -2.66
C VAL A 319 18.36 -23.63 -2.81
N LEU A 320 18.00 -24.83 -2.32
CA LEU A 320 16.61 -25.28 -2.29
C LEU A 320 15.73 -24.32 -1.48
N GLY A 321 16.17 -23.94 -0.27
CA GLY A 321 15.44 -22.99 0.57
C GLY A 321 15.25 -21.62 -0.08
N TYR A 322 16.23 -21.17 -0.86
CA TYR A 322 16.09 -19.94 -1.66
C TYR A 322 14.99 -20.08 -2.73
N GLN A 323 14.95 -21.20 -3.45
CA GLN A 323 13.94 -21.44 -4.49
C GLN A 323 12.54 -21.53 -3.90
N GLU A 324 12.35 -22.31 -2.83
CA GLU A 324 11.05 -22.44 -2.15
C GLU A 324 10.55 -21.07 -1.66
N SER A 325 11.45 -20.21 -1.14
CA SER A 325 11.07 -18.86 -0.73
C SER A 325 10.71 -17.94 -1.92
N MET A 326 11.37 -18.11 -3.08
CA MET A 326 10.99 -17.38 -4.30
C MET A 326 9.62 -17.79 -4.83
N ASP A 327 9.26 -19.07 -4.66
CA ASP A 327 7.95 -19.60 -5.03
C ASP A 327 6.85 -19.27 -3.98
N GLY A 328 7.24 -18.68 -2.86
CA GLY A 328 6.35 -18.25 -1.79
C GLY A 328 6.00 -19.35 -0.78
N ASP A 329 6.63 -20.52 -0.86
CA ASP A 329 6.51 -21.58 0.14
C ASP A 329 7.54 -21.38 1.26
N ASP A 330 7.28 -20.37 2.09
CA ASP A 330 8.16 -20.04 3.22
C ASP A 330 8.25 -21.18 4.27
N ALA A 331 7.33 -22.15 4.26
CA ALA A 331 7.37 -23.30 5.18
C ALA A 331 8.42 -24.34 4.75
N GLU A 332 8.42 -24.73 3.48
CA GLU A 332 9.48 -25.60 2.93
C GLU A 332 10.83 -24.87 2.88
N ALA A 333 10.84 -23.57 2.58
CA ALA A 333 12.05 -22.76 2.66
C ALA A 333 12.68 -22.79 4.06
N LEU A 334 11.85 -22.67 5.10
CA LEU A 334 12.31 -22.73 6.49
C LEU A 334 12.92 -24.10 6.82
N ASN A 335 12.26 -25.19 6.42
CA ASN A 335 12.77 -26.54 6.64
C ASN A 335 14.14 -26.74 5.97
N ALA A 336 14.27 -26.34 4.70
CA ALA A 336 15.53 -26.42 3.97
C ALA A 336 16.65 -25.60 4.63
N TYR A 337 16.38 -24.35 5.04
CA TYR A 337 17.38 -23.54 5.75
C TYR A 337 17.73 -24.08 7.13
N GLN A 338 16.78 -24.64 7.87
CA GLN A 338 17.07 -25.29 9.16
C GLN A 338 17.97 -26.50 8.98
N ARG A 339 17.77 -27.30 7.93
CA ARG A 339 18.68 -28.40 7.58
C ARG A 339 20.07 -27.90 7.19
N ALA A 340 20.15 -26.87 6.36
CA ALA A 340 21.43 -26.25 5.98
C ALA A 340 22.22 -25.76 7.21
N VAL A 341 21.56 -25.07 8.15
CA VAL A 341 22.18 -24.60 9.41
C VAL A 341 22.58 -25.75 10.32
N ALA A 342 21.82 -26.84 10.37
CA ALA A 342 22.19 -28.01 11.17
C ALA A 342 23.46 -28.70 10.66
N LEU A 343 23.70 -28.65 9.34
CA LEU A 343 24.86 -29.25 8.68
C LEU A 343 26.11 -28.35 8.76
N ASP A 344 25.94 -27.03 8.64
CA ASP A 344 27.01 -26.05 8.84
C ASP A 344 26.57 -24.93 9.82
N PRO A 345 26.62 -25.17 11.13
CA PRO A 345 26.17 -24.21 12.14
C PRO A 345 27.11 -23.01 12.29
N VAL A 346 28.34 -23.09 11.75
CA VAL A 346 29.33 -22.01 11.84
C VAL A 346 29.01 -20.91 10.82
N ASP A 347 28.38 -21.27 9.70
CA ASP A 347 28.00 -20.32 8.65
C ASP A 347 26.91 -19.34 9.15
N VAL A 348 27.34 -18.10 9.44
CA VAL A 348 26.45 -17.01 9.88
C VAL A 348 25.48 -16.60 8.76
N GLY A 349 25.87 -16.73 7.49
CA GLY A 349 25.02 -16.40 6.35
C GLY A 349 23.83 -17.33 6.23
N LEU A 350 24.02 -18.64 6.45
CA LEU A 350 22.91 -19.60 6.49
C LEU A 350 21.94 -19.31 7.65
N ARG A 351 22.50 -18.98 8.82
CA ARG A 351 21.68 -18.61 9.98
C ARG A 351 20.89 -17.32 9.75
N GLU A 352 21.49 -16.33 9.09
CA GLU A 352 20.80 -15.10 8.69
C GLU A 352 19.64 -15.39 7.73
N ARG A 353 19.85 -16.22 6.70
CA ARG A 353 18.77 -16.62 5.80
C ARG A 353 17.64 -17.34 6.52
N CYS A 354 17.97 -18.25 7.44
CA CYS A 354 16.99 -18.92 8.28
C CYS A 354 16.20 -17.90 9.14
N PHE A 355 16.88 -16.93 9.74
CA PHE A 355 16.26 -15.83 10.50
C PHE A 355 15.30 -14.98 9.65
N GLU A 356 15.68 -14.64 8.41
CA GLU A 356 14.83 -13.88 7.49
C GLU A 356 13.50 -14.60 7.23
N ILE A 357 13.54 -15.91 6.98
CA ILE A 357 12.34 -16.73 6.76
C ILE A 357 11.53 -16.89 8.05
N LEU A 358 12.18 -17.16 9.19
CA LEU A 358 11.52 -17.18 10.50
C LEU A 358 10.81 -15.86 10.81
N GLY A 359 11.37 -14.72 10.38
CA GLY A 359 10.73 -13.41 10.51
C GLY A 359 9.34 -13.35 9.88
N ARG A 360 9.09 -14.11 8.81
CA ARG A 360 7.81 -14.17 8.08
C ARG A 360 6.85 -15.23 8.65
N VAL A 361 7.33 -16.46 8.87
CA VAL A 361 6.46 -17.62 9.23
C VAL A 361 6.64 -18.13 10.66
N GLY A 362 7.76 -17.81 11.31
CA GLY A 362 8.13 -18.34 12.62
C GLY A 362 7.38 -17.68 13.78
N THR A 363 7.29 -18.41 14.90
CA THR A 363 6.72 -17.89 16.15
C THR A 363 7.64 -16.84 16.80
N THR A 364 7.09 -16.03 17.70
CA THR A 364 7.86 -15.01 18.43
C THR A 364 9.04 -15.59 19.23
N GLY A 365 8.91 -16.84 19.71
CA GLY A 365 10.00 -17.54 20.41
C GLY A 365 11.15 -17.90 19.47
N GLU A 366 10.84 -18.53 18.33
CA GLU A 366 11.85 -18.97 17.36
C GLU A 366 12.60 -17.79 16.73
N VAL A 367 11.87 -16.71 16.40
CA VAL A 367 12.49 -15.48 15.89
C VAL A 367 13.43 -14.87 16.91
N LEU A 368 13.07 -14.88 18.20
CA LEU A 368 13.91 -14.35 19.25
C LEU A 368 15.19 -15.17 19.42
N GLU A 369 15.07 -16.50 19.48
CA GLU A 369 16.23 -17.38 19.62
C GLU A 369 17.18 -17.26 18.43
N SER A 370 16.63 -17.29 17.21
CA SER A 370 17.40 -17.13 15.97
C SER A 370 18.06 -15.76 15.88
N ALA A 371 17.36 -14.66 16.22
CA ALA A 371 17.94 -13.32 16.21
C ALA A 371 19.13 -13.19 17.16
N ILE A 372 19.03 -13.79 18.36
CA ILE A 372 20.12 -13.78 19.34
C ILE A 372 21.32 -14.58 18.80
N ASP A 373 21.08 -15.74 18.20
CA ASP A 373 22.14 -16.59 17.66
C ASP A 373 22.87 -15.95 16.48
N VAL A 374 22.13 -15.41 15.50
CA VAL A 374 22.71 -14.68 14.35
C VAL A 374 23.46 -13.43 14.81
N SER A 375 22.89 -12.66 15.75
CA SER A 375 23.54 -11.49 16.32
C SER A 375 24.86 -11.85 17.00
N GLN A 376 24.90 -12.95 17.76
CA GLN A 376 26.12 -13.44 18.39
C GLN A 376 27.17 -13.85 17.34
N GLY A 377 26.76 -14.52 16.26
CA GLY A 377 27.64 -14.86 15.14
C GLY A 377 28.28 -13.62 14.50
N PHE A 378 27.49 -12.57 14.23
CA PHE A 378 28.04 -11.31 13.70
C PHE A 378 28.96 -10.59 14.70
N PHE A 379 28.65 -10.65 15.98
CA PHE A 379 29.50 -10.09 17.03
C PHE A 379 30.88 -10.75 17.06
N GLU A 380 30.94 -12.08 16.99
CA GLU A 380 32.19 -12.85 16.98
C GLU A 380 33.06 -12.56 15.75
N LEU A 381 32.44 -12.21 14.62
CA LEU A 381 33.13 -11.74 13.41
C LEU A 381 33.55 -10.26 13.47
N GLY A 382 33.23 -9.54 14.55
CA GLY A 382 33.49 -8.11 14.70
C GLY A 382 32.56 -7.20 13.90
N LEU A 383 31.48 -7.74 13.34
CA LEU A 383 30.47 -7.01 12.56
C LEU A 383 29.38 -6.46 13.49
N PHE A 384 29.76 -5.55 14.39
CA PHE A 384 28.89 -5.06 15.47
C PHE A 384 27.60 -4.39 14.96
N ASP A 385 27.67 -3.63 13.87
CA ASP A 385 26.48 -2.96 13.31
C ASP A 385 25.45 -3.98 12.81
N ARG A 386 25.90 -5.07 12.15
CA ARG A 386 25.03 -6.17 11.68
C ARG A 386 24.43 -6.96 12.84
N ALA A 387 25.21 -7.16 13.91
CA ALA A 387 24.73 -7.79 15.13
C ALA A 387 23.60 -6.98 15.79
N VAL A 388 23.71 -5.65 15.82
CA VAL A 388 22.66 -4.76 16.33
C VAL A 388 21.45 -4.75 15.39
N GLU A 389 21.66 -4.60 14.08
CA GLU A 389 20.60 -4.60 13.06
C GLU A 389 19.72 -5.85 13.16
N THR A 390 20.31 -7.03 13.34
CA THR A 390 19.58 -8.30 13.50
C THR A 390 18.61 -8.26 14.69
N LEU A 391 19.05 -7.74 15.84
CA LEU A 391 18.21 -7.62 17.03
C LEU A 391 17.13 -6.54 16.85
N GLU A 392 17.45 -5.43 16.17
CA GLU A 392 16.50 -4.37 15.84
C GLU A 392 15.38 -4.90 14.92
N LEU A 393 15.73 -5.70 13.91
CA LEU A 393 14.76 -6.37 13.02
C LEU A 393 13.80 -7.26 13.83
N ALA A 394 14.31 -8.05 14.78
CA ALA A 394 13.46 -8.85 15.66
C ALA A 394 12.54 -7.99 16.54
N MET A 395 13.01 -6.82 16.98
CA MET A 395 12.22 -5.86 17.77
C MET A 395 11.11 -5.15 16.98
N GLN A 396 11.07 -5.25 15.65
CA GLN A 396 9.94 -4.74 14.87
C GLN A 396 8.64 -5.50 15.17
N ARG A 397 8.72 -6.73 15.70
CA ARG A 397 7.55 -7.45 16.20
C ARG A 397 7.03 -6.78 17.48
N PRO A 398 5.72 -6.47 17.58
CA PRO A 398 5.14 -5.79 18.75
C PRO A 398 5.45 -6.46 20.10
N ASP A 399 5.47 -7.80 20.13
CA ASP A 399 5.73 -8.59 21.34
C ASP A 399 7.18 -8.51 21.83
N LEU A 400 8.12 -8.19 20.93
CA LEU A 400 9.56 -8.10 21.21
C LEU A 400 10.04 -6.67 21.39
N ALA A 401 9.34 -5.67 20.81
CA ALA A 401 9.69 -4.25 20.86
C ALA A 401 9.95 -3.74 22.28
N LYS A 402 9.19 -4.23 23.27
CA LYS A 402 9.27 -3.79 24.67
C LYS A 402 10.07 -4.75 25.57
N ARG A 403 10.94 -5.61 25.04
CA ARG A 403 11.74 -6.53 25.89
C ARG A 403 13.05 -5.89 26.38
N PRO A 404 13.21 -5.62 27.69
CA PRO A 404 14.42 -5.02 28.22
C PRO A 404 15.68 -5.83 27.92
N GLY A 405 15.60 -7.15 27.97
CA GLY A 405 16.75 -8.03 27.72
C GLY A 405 17.34 -7.93 26.30
N LEU A 406 16.51 -7.68 25.27
CA LEU A 406 17.00 -7.45 23.91
C LEU A 406 17.73 -6.11 23.81
N LEU A 407 17.14 -5.06 24.39
CA LEU A 407 17.75 -3.74 24.43
C LEU A 407 19.07 -3.74 25.23
N GLY A 408 19.13 -4.52 26.31
CA GLY A 408 20.36 -4.74 27.09
C GLY A 408 21.47 -5.42 26.28
N ARG A 409 21.13 -6.40 25.43
CA ARG A 409 22.09 -7.03 24.51
C ARG A 409 22.61 -6.03 23.47
N ILE A 410 21.73 -5.28 22.83
CA ILE A 410 22.10 -4.21 21.88
C ILE A 410 23.05 -3.22 22.54
N ALA A 411 22.71 -2.70 23.72
CA ALA A 411 23.52 -1.72 24.42
C ALA A 411 24.88 -2.28 24.87
N ARG A 412 24.95 -3.58 25.14
CA ARG A 412 26.22 -4.28 25.43
C ARG A 412 27.10 -4.35 24.18
N ILE A 413 26.54 -4.71 23.03
CA ILE A 413 27.26 -4.73 21.75
C ILE A 413 27.80 -3.32 21.45
N GLU A 414 26.96 -2.28 21.56
CA GLU A 414 27.39 -0.89 21.33
C GLU A 414 28.46 -0.43 22.34
N LYS A 415 28.41 -0.89 23.59
CA LYS A 415 29.46 -0.64 24.59
C LYS A 415 30.78 -1.30 24.18
N ASP A 416 30.74 -2.58 23.81
CA ASP A 416 31.92 -3.36 23.46
C ASP A 416 32.52 -2.90 22.11
N SER A 417 31.71 -2.35 21.20
CA SER A 417 32.15 -1.72 19.95
C SER A 417 32.71 -0.30 20.12
N GLY A 418 32.87 0.19 21.36
CA GLY A 418 33.44 1.51 21.66
C GLY A 418 32.45 2.68 21.62
N GLN A 419 31.14 2.43 21.58
CA GLN A 419 30.06 3.43 21.59
C GLN A 419 29.18 3.34 22.87
N PRO A 420 29.74 3.35 24.09
CA PRO A 420 28.98 3.15 25.33
C PRO A 420 27.91 4.22 25.57
N GLN A 421 28.14 5.44 25.07
CA GLN A 421 27.20 6.54 25.24
C GLN A 421 25.91 6.31 24.43
N ARG A 422 26.03 5.76 23.20
CA ARG A 422 24.88 5.43 22.34
C ARG A 422 24.00 4.35 22.97
N GLY A 423 24.61 3.27 23.46
CA GLY A 423 23.89 2.20 24.15
C GLY A 423 23.20 2.68 25.43
N PHE A 424 23.87 3.54 26.20
CA PHE A 424 23.28 4.13 27.40
C PHE A 424 22.07 5.03 27.09
N GLU A 425 22.20 5.93 26.11
CA GLU A 425 21.13 6.85 25.71
C GLU A 425 19.90 6.10 25.21
N ARG A 426 20.09 5.05 24.42
CA ARG A 426 19.02 4.19 23.90
C ARG A 426 18.28 3.45 25.02
N MET A 427 19.00 2.89 26.00
CA MET A 427 18.34 2.26 27.16
C MET A 427 17.60 3.27 28.03
N LEU A 428 18.18 4.46 28.22
CA LEU A 428 17.58 5.52 29.02
C LEU A 428 16.32 6.08 28.37
N SER A 429 16.28 6.24 27.05
CA SER A 429 15.10 6.73 26.34
C SER A 429 13.90 5.80 26.47
N GLU A 430 14.10 4.50 26.31
CA GLU A 430 13.02 3.49 26.46
C GLU A 430 12.52 3.42 27.92
N ALA A 431 13.43 3.46 28.89
CA ALA A 431 13.07 3.49 30.31
C ALA A 431 12.23 4.73 30.65
N LEU A 432 12.59 5.90 30.09
CA LEU A 432 11.87 7.16 30.25
C LEU A 432 10.48 7.11 29.61
N GLN A 433 10.36 6.59 28.39
CA GLN A 433 9.09 6.45 27.70
C GLN A 433 8.14 5.51 28.43
N ALA A 434 8.65 4.40 29.00
CA ALA A 434 7.88 3.53 29.87
C ALA A 434 7.42 4.25 31.17
N GLU A 435 8.24 5.13 31.74
CA GLU A 435 7.86 5.95 32.90
C GLU A 435 6.75 6.97 32.54
N GLU A 436 6.85 7.61 31.37
CA GLU A 436 5.87 8.60 30.89
C GLU A 436 4.51 8.00 30.57
N SER A 437 4.51 6.82 29.94
CA SER A 437 3.30 6.03 29.64
C SER A 437 2.64 5.44 30.89
N GLY A 438 3.33 5.44 32.04
CA GLY A 438 2.82 4.91 33.31
C GLY A 438 2.98 3.40 33.46
N GLU A 439 3.68 2.73 32.54
CA GLU A 439 4.03 1.30 32.58
C GLU A 439 5.19 1.06 33.56
N ARG A 440 4.90 1.22 34.86
CA ARG A 440 5.94 1.27 35.90
C ARG A 440 6.81 0.02 35.98
N GLU A 441 6.20 -1.16 35.93
CA GLU A 441 6.94 -2.43 36.04
C GLU A 441 7.91 -2.59 34.87
N LEU A 442 7.49 -2.16 33.68
CA LEU A 442 8.32 -2.14 32.48
C LEU A 442 9.45 -1.12 32.59
N ALA A 443 9.15 0.11 33.05
CA ALA A 443 10.16 1.14 33.30
C ALA A 443 11.21 0.67 34.33
N GLU A 444 10.77 0.02 35.40
CA GLU A 444 11.66 -0.59 36.39
C GLU A 444 12.54 -1.67 35.77
N ALA A 445 11.98 -2.55 34.93
CA ALA A 445 12.74 -3.59 34.23
C ALA A 445 13.80 -2.99 33.28
N PHE A 446 13.47 -1.93 32.52
CA PHE A 446 14.45 -1.22 31.69
C PHE A 446 15.55 -0.56 32.51
N TYR A 447 15.23 0.10 33.62
CA TYR A 447 16.24 0.70 34.49
C TYR A 447 17.15 -0.34 35.15
N LEU A 448 16.61 -1.49 35.57
CA LEU A 448 17.41 -2.59 36.10
C LEU A 448 18.36 -3.16 35.05
N GLU A 449 17.89 -3.36 33.83
CA GLU A 449 18.73 -3.84 32.74
C GLU A 449 19.80 -2.82 32.37
N ALA A 450 19.45 -1.54 32.28
CA ALA A 450 20.41 -0.45 32.04
C ALA A 450 21.49 -0.40 33.12
N GLN A 451 21.11 -0.65 34.38
CA GLN A 451 22.05 -0.68 35.49
C GLN A 451 23.00 -1.90 35.43
N ARG A 452 22.54 -3.03 34.88
CA ARG A 452 23.41 -4.20 34.67
C ARG A 452 24.47 -3.93 33.60
N VAL A 453 24.09 -3.27 32.50
CA VAL A 453 25.01 -2.95 31.39
C VAL A 453 25.94 -1.78 31.75
N PHE A 454 25.44 -0.76 32.46
CA PHE A 454 26.15 0.47 32.84
C PHE A 454 26.17 0.70 34.36
N PRO A 455 26.85 -0.16 35.14
CA PRO A 455 26.87 -0.07 36.61
C PRO A 455 27.53 1.21 37.14
N GLU A 456 28.36 1.87 36.33
CA GLU A 456 29.04 3.14 36.65
C GLU A 456 28.12 4.36 36.63
N LYS A 457 26.96 4.28 35.98
CA LYS A 457 26.02 5.41 35.84
C LYS A 457 25.14 5.56 37.07
N GLY A 458 25.60 6.36 38.04
CA GLY A 458 24.91 6.61 39.30
C GLY A 458 23.47 7.16 39.18
N GLU A 459 23.16 7.87 38.09
CA GLU A 459 21.82 8.40 37.80
C GLU A 459 20.74 7.31 37.78
N LEU A 460 21.06 6.13 37.25
CA LEU A 460 20.11 5.00 37.17
C LEU A 460 19.64 4.57 38.55
N ARG A 461 20.54 4.52 39.54
CA ARG A 461 20.20 4.16 40.93
C ARG A 461 19.25 5.17 41.55
N GLN A 462 19.51 6.46 41.32
CA GLN A 462 18.69 7.53 41.85
C GLN A 462 17.28 7.49 41.23
N ARG A 463 17.17 7.30 39.91
CA ARG A 463 15.88 7.20 39.23
C ARG A 463 15.09 5.97 39.64
N LEU A 464 15.74 4.83 39.78
CA LEU A 464 15.10 3.60 40.27
C LEU A 464 14.56 3.77 41.70
N ALA A 465 15.31 4.45 42.57
CA ALA A 465 14.86 4.79 43.91
C ALA A 465 13.67 5.77 43.89
N ASP A 466 13.71 6.80 43.03
CA ASP A 466 12.61 7.74 42.86
C ASP A 466 11.34 7.05 42.33
N LEU A 467 11.47 6.15 41.35
CA LEU A 467 10.37 5.35 40.80
C LEU A 467 9.74 4.46 41.88
N ARG A 468 10.56 3.75 42.66
CA ARG A 468 10.11 2.89 43.76
C ARG A 468 9.47 3.64 44.92
N SER A 469 9.96 4.85 45.22
CA SER A 469 9.50 5.65 46.38
C SER A 469 8.08 6.23 46.25
N HIS A 470 7.40 6.05 45.10
CA HIS A 470 6.07 6.63 44.79
C HIS A 470 6.01 8.16 44.96
N LYS A 471 7.16 8.84 45.04
CA LYS A 471 7.25 10.27 45.36
C LYS A 471 6.51 11.12 44.33
N ARG A 472 6.64 10.77 43.05
CA ARG A 472 5.96 11.44 41.92
C ARG A 472 4.45 11.19 41.91
N GLU A 473 3.97 9.99 42.24
CA GLU A 473 2.53 9.70 42.35
C GLU A 473 1.87 10.46 43.50
N ARG A 474 2.53 10.52 44.67
CA ARG A 474 2.05 11.31 45.81
C ARG A 474 1.93 12.79 45.46
N GLN A 475 2.90 13.33 44.72
CA GLN A 475 2.85 14.72 44.23
C GLN A 475 1.74 14.95 43.19
N ARG A 476 1.54 14.03 42.23
CA ARG A 476 0.44 14.12 41.25
C ARG A 476 -0.94 14.05 41.93
N ARG A 477 -1.12 13.13 42.89
CA ARG A 477 -2.37 13.02 43.69
C ARG A 477 -2.63 14.26 44.53
N ALA A 478 -1.59 14.83 45.16
CA ALA A 478 -1.71 16.07 45.93
C ALA A 478 -2.11 17.27 45.04
N ARG A 479 -1.52 17.40 43.84
CA ARG A 479 -1.89 18.45 42.86
C ARG A 479 -3.34 18.29 42.38
N ARG A 480 -3.76 17.09 41.99
CA ARG A 480 -5.15 16.82 41.58
C ARG A 480 -6.15 17.13 42.71
N ARG A 481 -5.86 16.73 43.96
CA ARG A 481 -6.69 17.06 45.12
C ARG A 481 -6.81 18.56 45.35
N ARG A 482 -5.71 19.33 45.23
CA ARG A 482 -5.73 20.79 45.36
C ARG A 482 -6.56 21.47 44.27
N MET A 483 -6.44 21.03 43.02
CA MET A 483 -7.26 21.58 41.93
C MET A 483 -8.75 21.26 42.11
N PHE A 484 -9.07 20.04 42.52
CA PHE A 484 -10.45 19.65 42.80
C PHE A 484 -11.06 20.46 43.95
N LEU A 485 -10.29 20.68 45.03
CA LEU A 485 -10.74 21.50 46.16
C LEU A 485 -10.98 22.96 45.74
N ALA A 486 -10.08 23.53 44.93
CA ALA A 486 -10.25 24.89 44.41
C ALA A 486 -11.48 25.03 43.51
N ALA A 487 -11.73 24.06 42.62
CA ALA A 487 -12.92 24.03 41.79
C ALA A 487 -14.21 23.88 42.60
N ALA A 488 -14.21 23.04 43.64
CA ALA A 488 -15.35 22.87 44.54
C ALA A 488 -15.66 24.15 45.34
N VAL A 489 -14.63 24.86 45.84
CA VAL A 489 -14.82 26.15 46.53
C VAL A 489 -15.40 27.20 45.60
N LEU A 490 -14.91 27.29 44.35
CA LEU A 490 -15.43 28.21 43.35
C LEU A 490 -16.91 27.90 43.04
N LEU A 491 -17.24 26.61 42.83
CA LEU A 491 -18.60 26.18 42.57
C LEU A 491 -19.55 26.50 43.74
N CYS A 492 -19.15 26.21 44.98
CA CYS A 492 -19.93 26.55 46.17
C CYS A 492 -20.15 28.07 46.31
N SER A 493 -19.15 28.89 45.96
CA SER A 493 -19.27 30.36 46.01
C SER A 493 -20.22 30.92 44.94
N LEU A 494 -20.26 30.30 43.75
CA LEU A 494 -21.21 30.67 42.70
C LEU A 494 -22.64 30.26 43.06
N LEU A 495 -22.81 29.07 43.66
CA LEU A 495 -24.11 28.58 44.12
C LEU A 495 -24.68 29.43 45.27
N SER A 496 -23.84 29.87 46.22
CA SER A 496 -24.29 30.74 47.31
C SER A 496 -24.70 32.12 46.80
N LEU A 497 -23.96 32.68 45.82
CA LEU A 497 -24.32 33.94 45.20
C LEU A 497 -25.67 33.84 44.45
N ALA A 498 -25.88 32.76 43.69
CA ALA A 498 -27.14 32.50 43.00
C ALA A 498 -28.33 32.35 43.98
N LEU A 499 -28.11 31.70 45.13
CA LEU A 499 -29.15 31.54 46.17
C LEU A 499 -29.54 32.89 46.80
N VAL A 500 -28.55 33.74 47.08
CA VAL A 500 -28.82 35.09 47.63
C VAL A 500 -29.60 35.94 46.63
N GLU A 501 -29.26 35.85 45.35
CA GLU A 501 -29.97 36.56 44.28
C GLU A 501 -31.44 36.08 44.17
N GLU A 502 -31.66 34.77 44.25
CA GLU A 502 -33.00 34.18 44.19
C GLU A 502 -33.88 34.55 45.40
N LEU A 503 -33.29 34.64 46.59
CA LEU A 503 -33.98 35.09 47.80
C LEU A 503 -34.42 36.56 47.69
N ARG A 504 -33.56 37.43 47.16
CA ARG A 504 -33.89 38.85 46.94
C ARG A 504 -35.01 39.00 45.92
N PHE A 505 -34.90 38.32 44.78
CA PHE A 505 -35.93 38.29 43.75
C PHE A 505 -37.28 37.83 44.30
N SER A 506 -37.30 36.74 45.08
CA SER A 506 -38.53 36.18 45.66
C SER A 506 -39.22 37.16 46.63
N LEU A 507 -38.44 37.90 47.43
CA LEU A 507 -38.97 38.90 48.36
C LEU A 507 -39.58 40.10 47.63
N GLU A 508 -38.88 40.63 46.62
CA GLU A 508 -39.37 41.76 45.82
C GLU A 508 -40.58 41.39 44.97
N LEU A 509 -40.56 40.23 44.32
CA LEU A 509 -41.70 39.74 43.53
C LEU A 509 -42.92 39.48 44.43
N GLY A 510 -42.71 38.93 45.63
CA GLY A 510 -43.77 38.74 46.63
C GLY A 510 -44.41 40.05 47.08
N ALA A 511 -43.65 41.14 47.17
CA ALA A 511 -44.18 42.48 47.47
C ALA A 511 -45.03 43.04 46.33
N VAL A 512 -44.62 42.84 45.07
CA VAL A 512 -45.40 43.21 43.89
C VAL A 512 -46.69 42.39 43.80
N LEU A 513 -46.62 41.08 44.00
CA LEU A 513 -47.80 40.20 43.96
C LEU A 513 -48.88 40.65 44.95
N ARG A 514 -48.52 40.97 46.20
CA ARG A 514 -49.47 41.42 47.23
C ARG A 514 -50.17 42.74 46.88
N SER A 515 -49.48 43.66 46.21
CA SER A 515 -50.05 44.97 45.83
C SER A 515 -50.74 44.96 44.46
N SER A 516 -50.48 43.95 43.63
CA SER A 516 -50.98 43.90 42.26
C SER A 516 -52.51 43.77 42.14
N ALA A 517 -53.13 42.93 42.99
CA ALA A 517 -54.58 42.73 42.98
C ALA A 517 -55.36 44.00 43.35
N SER A 518 -54.92 44.72 44.39
CA SER A 518 -55.52 46.00 44.78
C SER A 518 -55.27 47.08 43.72
N ALA A 519 -54.08 47.11 43.12
CA ALA A 519 -53.75 48.09 42.08
C ALA A 519 -54.63 47.95 40.83
N VAL A 520 -54.94 46.73 40.38
CA VAL A 520 -55.85 46.50 39.24
C VAL A 520 -57.26 47.00 39.56
N LEU A 521 -57.78 46.72 40.77
CA LEU A 521 -59.11 47.16 41.19
C LEU A 521 -59.24 48.69 41.30
N GLU A 522 -58.17 49.38 41.68
CA GLU A 522 -58.16 50.81 41.96
C GLU A 522 -57.94 51.73 40.74
N GLY A 523 -57.64 51.23 39.55
CA GLY A 523 -57.23 52.11 38.44
C GLY A 523 -55.82 51.96 37.94
N ARG A 524 -54.99 51.24 38.70
CA ARG A 524 -53.53 51.33 38.64
C ARG A 524 -52.87 50.04 38.15
N GLY A 525 -53.58 49.22 37.38
CA GLY A 525 -53.05 47.96 36.85
C GLY A 525 -51.79 48.13 35.98
N THR A 526 -51.67 49.26 35.27
CA THR A 526 -50.45 49.59 34.52
C THR A 526 -49.23 49.83 35.41
N GLU A 527 -49.41 50.37 36.62
CA GLU A 527 -48.32 50.55 37.60
C GLU A 527 -47.85 49.20 38.14
N ALA A 528 -48.79 48.27 38.39
CA ALA A 528 -48.48 46.91 38.84
C ALA A 528 -47.71 46.11 37.78
N ILE A 529 -48.09 46.25 36.50
CA ILE A 529 -47.33 45.67 35.39
C ILE A 529 -45.91 46.26 35.39
N GLN A 530 -45.75 47.58 35.37
CA GLN A 530 -44.42 48.20 35.39
C GLN A 530 -43.57 47.84 36.62
N ALA A 531 -44.20 47.63 37.79
CA ALA A 531 -43.50 47.16 39.00
C ALA A 531 -42.99 45.72 38.85
N ALA A 532 -43.79 44.81 38.28
CA ALA A 532 -43.37 43.45 37.99
C ALA A 532 -42.17 43.42 37.03
N TRP A 533 -42.22 44.22 35.97
CA TRP A 533 -41.13 44.38 35.01
C TRP A 533 -39.84 44.91 35.65
N ARG A 534 -39.93 45.88 36.56
CA ARG A 534 -38.77 46.41 37.30
C ARG A 534 -38.07 45.34 38.13
N VAL A 535 -38.82 44.49 38.83
CA VAL A 535 -38.26 43.36 39.59
C VAL A 535 -37.60 42.35 38.67
N ARG A 536 -38.23 42.06 37.52
CA ARG A 536 -37.66 41.17 36.50
C ARG A 536 -36.31 41.68 35.99
N ASP A 537 -36.18 42.98 35.73
CA ASP A 537 -34.96 43.55 35.14
C ASP A 537 -33.86 43.79 36.17
N ALA A 538 -34.21 44.03 37.44
CA ALA A 538 -33.25 44.17 38.53
C ALA A 538 -32.50 42.86 38.86
N HIS A 539 -33.09 41.70 38.53
CA HIS A 539 -32.55 40.36 38.87
C HIS A 539 -32.33 39.49 37.63
N PRO A 540 -31.32 39.78 36.79
CA PRO A 540 -31.11 39.08 35.53
C PRO A 540 -30.71 37.60 35.69
N PHE A 541 -30.13 37.22 36.82
CA PHE A 541 -29.60 35.88 37.09
C PHE A 541 -30.52 34.98 37.93
N SER A 542 -31.73 35.44 38.27
CA SER A 542 -32.69 34.61 38.98
C SER A 542 -33.24 33.49 38.07
N PRO A 543 -33.14 32.20 38.45
CA PRO A 543 -33.74 31.09 37.70
C PRO A 543 -35.27 31.18 37.57
N THR A 544 -35.97 31.85 38.48
CA THR A 544 -37.43 31.97 38.43
C THR A 544 -37.91 33.26 37.76
N ARG A 545 -37.00 34.06 37.17
CA ARG A 545 -37.30 35.31 36.45
C ARG A 545 -38.41 35.17 35.39
N ALA A 546 -38.51 34.03 34.73
CA ALA A 546 -39.55 33.76 33.72
C ALA A 546 -40.98 33.70 34.30
N SER A 547 -41.13 33.44 35.60
CA SER A 547 -42.45 33.42 36.27
C SER A 547 -43.13 34.79 36.29
N VAL A 548 -42.35 35.88 36.20
CA VAL A 548 -42.88 37.25 36.11
C VAL A 548 -43.68 37.44 34.82
N ASP A 549 -43.33 36.75 33.75
CA ASP A 549 -44.01 36.89 32.46
C ASP A 549 -45.45 36.37 32.56
N GLN A 550 -45.67 35.26 33.25
CA GLN A 550 -47.03 34.77 33.52
C GLN A 550 -47.83 35.73 34.40
N LEU A 551 -47.20 36.31 35.43
CA LEU A 551 -47.83 37.33 36.25
C LEU A 551 -48.25 38.56 35.42
N VAL A 552 -47.36 39.04 34.56
CA VAL A 552 -47.62 40.18 33.67
C VAL A 552 -48.78 39.88 32.72
N LEU A 553 -48.80 38.70 32.10
CA LEU A 553 -49.91 38.29 31.22
C LEU A 553 -51.25 38.30 31.97
N GLY A 554 -51.27 37.75 33.19
CA GLY A 554 -52.45 37.77 34.04
C GLY A 554 -52.91 39.18 34.43
N LEU A 555 -51.97 40.08 34.75
CA LEU A 555 -52.27 41.48 35.06
C LEU A 555 -52.79 42.25 33.84
N VAL A 556 -52.23 42.00 32.65
CA VAL A 556 -52.72 42.58 31.40
C VAL A 556 -54.14 42.08 31.10
N ASP A 557 -54.42 40.79 31.24
CA ASP A 557 -55.76 40.24 31.05
C ASP A 557 -56.77 40.84 32.04
N ALA A 558 -56.37 40.97 33.31
CA ALA A 558 -57.21 41.57 34.34
C ALA A 558 -57.52 43.05 34.05
N GLU A 559 -56.53 43.82 33.58
CA GLU A 559 -56.74 45.23 33.20
C GLU A 559 -57.61 45.34 31.94
N ILE A 560 -57.44 44.47 30.94
CA ILE A 560 -58.32 44.40 29.75
C ILE A 560 -59.76 44.15 30.19
N LEU A 561 -60.02 43.12 31.01
CA LEU A 561 -61.36 42.81 31.50
C LEU A 561 -61.99 43.96 32.28
N ARG A 562 -61.19 44.67 33.08
CA ARG A 562 -61.65 45.86 33.80
C ARG A 562 -62.03 46.98 32.84
N LEU A 563 -61.22 47.25 31.82
CA LEU A 563 -61.51 48.27 30.79
C LEU A 563 -62.74 47.89 29.94
N GLU A 564 -62.96 46.60 29.68
CA GLU A 564 -64.17 46.09 29.04
C GLU A 564 -65.42 46.33 29.91
N ARG A 565 -65.31 46.12 31.23
CA ARG A 565 -66.40 46.46 32.18
C ARG A 565 -66.64 47.97 32.26
N GLU A 566 -65.60 48.79 32.26
CA GLU A 566 -65.75 50.25 32.23
C GLU A 566 -66.48 50.70 30.97
N ARG A 567 -66.13 50.11 29.80
CA ARG A 567 -66.83 50.31 28.53
C ARG A 567 -68.29 49.90 28.61
N SER A 568 -68.62 48.72 29.13
CA SER A 568 -70.02 48.27 29.24
C SER A 568 -70.84 49.10 30.25
N SER A 569 -70.18 49.76 31.21
CA SER A 569 -70.81 50.65 32.19
C SER A 569 -71.02 52.09 31.69
N GLY A 570 -70.79 52.38 30.41
CA GLY A 570 -70.98 53.71 29.80
C GLY A 570 -69.81 54.69 29.99
N ARG A 571 -68.73 54.31 30.69
CA ARG A 571 -67.56 55.18 30.94
C ARG A 571 -66.53 55.12 29.81
N LEU A 572 -66.96 55.51 28.61
CA LEU A 572 -66.22 55.34 27.35
C LEU A 572 -64.88 56.11 27.28
N LEU A 573 -64.85 57.37 27.74
CA LEU A 573 -63.62 58.19 27.78
C LEU A 573 -62.57 57.65 28.77
N SER A 574 -63.01 57.12 29.93
CA SER A 574 -62.11 56.47 30.90
C SER A 574 -61.49 55.21 30.30
N ALA A 575 -62.33 54.36 29.68
CA ALA A 575 -61.88 53.13 29.03
C ALA A 575 -60.88 53.42 27.89
N LYS A 576 -61.12 54.45 27.06
CA LYS A 576 -60.18 54.88 25.99
C LYS A 576 -58.81 55.25 26.55
N HIS A 577 -58.75 56.13 27.56
CA HIS A 577 -57.48 56.52 28.19
C HIS A 577 -56.80 55.33 28.89
N GLY A 578 -57.57 54.40 29.45
CA GLY A 578 -57.06 53.17 30.02
C GLY A 578 -56.41 52.25 28.97
N TYR A 579 -57.07 52.02 27.83
CA TYR A 579 -56.49 51.25 26.72
C TYR A 579 -55.24 51.92 26.15
N GLN A 580 -55.21 53.25 26.06
CA GLN A 580 -54.01 54.00 25.65
C GLN A 580 -52.82 53.78 26.61
N ARG A 581 -53.06 53.87 27.92
CA ARG A 581 -52.00 53.64 28.92
C ARG A 581 -51.50 52.20 28.88
N LEU A 582 -52.41 51.22 28.79
CA LEU A 582 -52.06 49.82 28.71
C LEU A 582 -51.28 49.50 27.42
N GLN A 583 -51.66 50.12 26.29
CA GLN A 583 -50.93 50.00 25.03
C GLN A 583 -49.48 50.48 25.19
N ASN A 584 -49.28 51.66 25.79
CA ASN A 584 -47.94 52.23 25.97
C ASN A 584 -47.04 51.33 26.86
N VAL A 585 -47.60 50.71 27.90
CA VAL A 585 -46.84 49.82 28.79
C VAL A 585 -46.46 48.50 28.10
N VAL A 586 -47.32 47.99 27.23
CA VAL A 586 -47.14 46.68 26.60
C VAL A 586 -46.36 46.77 25.28
N ALA A 587 -46.37 47.92 24.60
CA ALA A 587 -45.75 48.12 23.29
C ALA A 587 -44.23 47.88 23.28
N ASP A 588 -43.52 48.29 24.33
CA ASP A 588 -42.05 48.22 24.38
C ASP A 588 -41.51 46.80 24.63
N ARG A 589 -42.39 45.80 24.79
CA ARG A 589 -42.03 44.49 25.37
C ARG A 589 -42.73 43.29 24.71
N ILE A 590 -43.09 43.44 23.43
CA ILE A 590 -43.82 42.43 22.61
C ILE A 590 -43.07 41.09 22.51
N GLU A 591 -41.77 41.06 22.82
CA GLU A 591 -40.93 39.86 22.87
C GLU A 591 -41.38 38.82 23.92
N VAL A 592 -42.21 39.18 24.91
CA VAL A 592 -42.75 38.22 25.88
C VAL A 592 -43.79 37.30 25.20
N PRO A 593 -43.60 35.97 25.23
CA PRO A 593 -44.53 35.01 24.62
C PRO A 593 -45.96 35.21 25.12
N GLY A 594 -46.91 35.33 24.18
CA GLY A 594 -48.33 35.53 24.49
C GLY A 594 -48.75 36.98 24.76
N LEU A 595 -47.80 37.91 24.93
CA LEU A 595 -48.11 39.33 25.12
C LEU A 595 -48.51 40.02 23.81
N GLY A 596 -47.95 39.59 22.67
CA GLY A 596 -48.28 40.14 21.35
C GLY A 596 -49.77 40.05 20.99
N ALA A 597 -50.43 38.91 21.24
CA ALA A 597 -51.86 38.76 20.99
C ALA A 597 -52.72 39.70 21.86
N ARG A 598 -52.32 39.90 23.12
CA ARG A 598 -52.99 40.82 24.07
C ARG A 598 -52.76 42.29 23.69
N ALA A 599 -51.54 42.63 23.27
CA ALA A 599 -51.21 43.96 22.75
C ALA A 599 -52.06 44.29 21.51
N LEU A 600 -52.23 43.33 20.60
CA LEU A 600 -53.07 43.46 19.42
C LEU A 600 -54.56 43.65 19.79
N ARG A 601 -55.05 42.91 20.79
CA ARG A 601 -56.41 43.08 21.34
C ARG A 601 -56.61 44.51 21.88
N VAL A 602 -55.67 45.00 22.69
CA VAL A 602 -55.69 46.38 23.23
C VAL A 602 -55.66 47.42 22.10
N GLN A 603 -54.82 47.23 21.09
CA GLN A 603 -54.72 48.11 19.93
C GLN A 603 -56.00 48.14 19.10
N ARG A 604 -56.63 46.97 18.85
CA ARG A 604 -57.92 46.87 18.15
C ARG A 604 -59.01 47.61 18.92
N GLN A 605 -59.13 47.39 20.23
CA GLN A 605 -60.12 48.06 21.07
C GLN A 605 -59.93 49.58 21.05
N LYS A 606 -58.69 50.07 21.14
CA LYS A 606 -58.41 51.51 21.03
C LYS A 606 -58.75 52.07 19.65
N ARG A 607 -58.42 51.36 18.55
CA ARG A 607 -58.78 51.79 17.18
C ARG A 607 -60.29 51.94 17.00
N VAL A 608 -61.09 51.07 17.64
CA VAL A 608 -62.55 51.24 17.68
C VAL A 608 -62.93 52.56 18.36
N PHE A 609 -62.30 52.91 19.49
CA PHE A 609 -62.52 54.21 20.15
C PHE A 609 -62.02 55.41 19.32
N ASP A 610 -60.92 55.28 18.57
CA ASP A 610 -60.41 56.33 17.69
C ASP A 610 -61.31 56.51 16.44
N ALA A 611 -61.85 55.43 15.88
CA ALA A 611 -62.78 55.48 14.75
C ALA A 611 -64.15 56.06 15.13
N LEU A 612 -64.60 55.83 16.37
CA LEU A 612 -65.82 56.41 16.91
C LEU A 612 -65.64 57.86 17.42
N GLN A 613 -64.40 58.35 17.54
CA GLN A 613 -64.08 59.68 18.05
C GLN A 613 -64.81 60.84 17.33
N PRO A 614 -64.97 60.84 15.99
CA PRO A 614 -65.72 61.88 15.28
C PRO A 614 -67.23 61.91 15.63
N TRP A 615 -67.80 60.75 16.00
CA TRP A 615 -69.20 60.64 16.45
C TRP A 615 -69.39 61.12 17.88
N PHE A 616 -68.39 60.92 18.74
CA PHE A 616 -68.40 61.46 20.11
C PHE A 616 -68.19 62.98 20.15
N LEU A 617 -67.29 63.52 19.31
CA LEU A 617 -67.02 64.96 19.24
C LEU A 617 -68.11 65.77 18.52
N GLY A 618 -68.94 65.13 17.68
CA GLY A 618 -70.05 65.77 16.97
C GLY A 618 -71.40 65.81 17.71
N HIS A 619 -71.48 65.19 18.90
CA HIS A 619 -72.72 65.11 19.71
C HIS A 619 -72.55 65.64 21.14
N GLU A 620 -71.49 66.41 21.42
CA GLU A 620 -71.34 67.15 22.69
C GLU A 620 -72.24 68.40 22.79
N GLU A 621 -72.84 68.88 21.68
CA GLU A 621 -73.73 70.06 21.69
C GLU A 621 -75.22 69.76 21.95
N LEU A 622 -75.61 68.49 22.05
CA LEU A 622 -76.94 68.08 22.49
C LEU A 622 -76.76 67.35 23.81
N GLY A 623 -77.00 68.02 24.95
CA GLY A 623 -76.87 67.49 26.31
C GLY A 623 -77.75 66.26 26.62
N ARG A 624 -77.48 65.16 25.94
CA ARG A 624 -78.04 63.81 26.06
C ARG A 624 -76.94 62.83 25.66
N ASP A 625 -76.66 61.86 26.53
CA ASP A 625 -75.63 60.84 26.35
C ASP A 625 -75.83 60.07 25.02
N PRO A 626 -74.90 60.14 24.05
CA PRO A 626 -75.00 59.49 22.74
C PRO A 626 -75.13 57.96 22.80
N ALA A 627 -74.85 57.35 23.96
CA ALA A 627 -75.00 55.91 24.16
C ALA A 627 -76.48 55.45 24.32
N THR A 628 -77.40 56.36 24.63
CA THR A 628 -78.76 56.02 25.06
C THR A 628 -79.76 55.72 23.92
N LEU A 629 -79.34 55.76 22.65
CA LEU A 629 -80.22 55.47 21.51
C LEU A 629 -79.72 54.34 20.58
N ILE A 630 -78.53 53.79 20.82
CA ILE A 630 -77.97 52.68 20.01
C ILE A 630 -77.66 51.42 20.85
N PHE A 631 -77.57 51.50 22.18
CA PHE A 631 -76.99 50.40 22.95
C PHE A 631 -77.81 49.83 24.12
N GLU A 632 -79.07 50.24 24.33
CA GLU A 632 -79.82 49.78 25.51
C GLU A 632 -80.58 48.44 25.36
N ARG A 633 -80.38 47.66 24.28
CA ARG A 633 -80.70 46.22 24.16
C ARG A 633 -80.44 45.73 22.73
N ALA A 634 -79.20 45.47 22.36
CA ALA A 634 -78.92 44.78 21.10
C ALA A 634 -77.72 43.85 21.25
N ASP A 635 -78.05 42.60 21.57
CA ASP A 635 -77.17 41.45 21.33
C ASP A 635 -76.88 41.35 19.83
N ALA A 636 -75.72 40.83 19.44
CA ALA A 636 -75.29 40.74 18.03
C ALA A 636 -76.32 40.03 17.12
N ASP A 637 -77.13 39.14 17.68
CA ASP A 637 -78.24 38.47 17.00
C ASP A 637 -79.43 39.38 16.65
N GLN A 638 -79.64 40.49 17.38
CA GLN A 638 -80.76 41.40 17.15
C GLN A 638 -80.51 42.38 16.01
N VAL A 639 -79.25 42.77 15.79
CA VAL A 639 -78.82 43.56 14.62
C VAL A 639 -78.99 42.76 13.32
N LEU A 640 -78.67 41.46 13.35
CA LEU A 640 -78.93 40.52 12.26
C LEU A 640 -80.43 40.30 12.01
N SER A 641 -81.26 40.27 13.07
CA SER A 641 -82.72 40.13 12.97
C SER A 641 -83.44 41.36 12.39
N LEU A 642 -82.83 42.55 12.50
CA LEU A 642 -83.36 43.79 11.92
C LEU A 642 -83.04 43.86 10.42
N TYR A 643 -81.86 43.38 10.03
CA TYR A 643 -81.43 43.24 8.64
C TYR A 643 -82.28 42.21 7.87
N ALA A 644 -82.60 41.07 8.50
CA ALA A 644 -83.52 40.07 7.94
C ALA A 644 -84.96 40.59 7.79
N ARG A 645 -85.45 41.42 8.72
CA ARG A 645 -86.79 42.05 8.64
C ARG A 645 -86.88 43.17 7.60
N LEU A 646 -85.77 43.84 7.28
CA LEU A 646 -85.69 44.82 6.19
C LEU A 646 -85.68 44.17 4.79
N CYS A 647 -85.21 42.93 4.67
CA CYS A 647 -85.21 42.16 3.41
C CYS A 647 -86.47 41.29 3.20
N GLY A 648 -87.42 41.25 4.15
CA GLY A 648 -88.51 40.28 4.21
C GLY A 648 -89.91 40.76 3.80
N ARG A 649 -90.09 41.94 3.22
CA ARG A 649 -91.40 42.34 2.65
C ARG A 649 -91.24 42.92 1.25
N GLY A 650 -91.67 42.13 0.28
CA GLY A 650 -91.59 42.46 -1.14
C GLY A 650 -92.20 43.82 -1.45
N ARG A 651 -91.34 44.74 -1.90
CA ARG A 651 -91.49 45.58 -3.09
C ARG A 651 -90.22 46.42 -3.26
N GLU A 652 -89.72 46.37 -4.49
CA GLU A 652 -88.62 47.16 -5.11
C GLU A 652 -87.20 46.99 -4.57
N LEU A 653 -86.29 46.68 -5.51
CA LEU A 653 -84.86 46.48 -5.34
C LEU A 653 -84.20 47.69 -4.66
N VAL A 654 -83.88 47.57 -3.38
CA VAL A 654 -82.84 48.41 -2.77
C VAL A 654 -81.50 47.73 -3.04
N ARG A 655 -80.78 48.22 -4.05
CA ARG A 655 -79.35 47.91 -4.25
C ARG A 655 -78.58 48.46 -3.05
N VAL A 656 -78.30 47.63 -2.05
CA VAL A 656 -77.35 47.98 -0.98
C VAL A 656 -75.94 47.82 -1.55
N ARG A 657 -75.15 48.90 -1.57
CA ARG A 657 -73.77 48.85 -2.06
C ARG A 657 -72.89 48.13 -1.04
N LEU A 658 -71.99 47.27 -1.52
CA LEU A 658 -71.03 46.54 -0.68
C LEU A 658 -70.14 47.45 0.21
N THR A 659 -69.98 48.72 -0.18
CA THR A 659 -69.32 49.75 0.64
C THR A 659 -70.03 50.01 1.98
N GLU A 660 -71.35 49.87 2.06
CA GLU A 660 -72.11 50.12 3.29
C GLU A 660 -72.05 48.92 4.26
N LEU A 661 -71.94 47.69 3.74
CA LEU A 661 -71.66 46.49 4.54
C LEU A 661 -70.22 46.47 5.10
N LYS A 662 -69.26 47.08 4.37
CA LYS A 662 -67.91 47.35 4.87
C LYS A 662 -67.91 48.27 6.09
N VAL A 663 -68.74 49.32 6.08
CA VAL A 663 -68.83 50.30 7.16
C VAL A 663 -69.50 49.71 8.41
N ALA A 664 -70.38 48.72 8.26
CA ALA A 664 -71.09 48.07 9.37
C ALA A 664 -70.33 46.89 10.02
N GLY A 665 -69.16 46.48 9.51
CA GLY A 665 -68.28 45.52 10.18
C GLY A 665 -68.73 44.05 10.20
N VAL A 666 -69.72 43.66 9.39
CA VAL A 666 -70.29 42.29 9.40
C VAL A 666 -69.49 41.30 8.56
N LEU A 667 -68.81 41.76 7.50
CA LEU A 667 -68.04 40.91 6.59
C LEU A 667 -66.86 40.18 7.28
N PRO A 668 -66.03 40.84 8.11
CA PRO A 668 -64.93 40.19 8.82
C PRO A 668 -65.38 39.10 9.79
N LEU A 669 -66.56 39.27 10.42
CA LEU A 669 -67.14 38.32 11.38
C LEU A 669 -67.58 36.99 10.74
N ILE A 670 -68.09 37.05 9.51
CA ILE A 670 -68.48 35.85 8.74
C ILE A 670 -67.22 35.10 8.26
N VAL A 671 -66.17 35.83 7.89
CA VAL A 671 -64.88 35.26 7.47
C VAL A 671 -64.13 34.63 8.64
N ASP A 672 -64.09 35.27 9.80
CA ASP A 672 -63.44 34.73 11.01
C ASP A 672 -64.08 33.39 11.44
N ARG A 673 -65.43 33.26 11.45
CA ARG A 673 -66.09 31.99 11.79
C ARG A 673 -65.75 30.86 10.81
N TYR A 674 -65.64 31.16 9.52
CA TYR A 674 -65.24 30.17 8.52
C TYR A 674 -63.78 29.72 8.70
N LEU A 675 -62.87 30.66 9.00
CA LEU A 675 -61.45 30.37 9.23
C LEU A 675 -61.21 29.60 10.55
N ASP A 676 -62.02 29.88 11.57
CA ASP A 676 -62.00 29.16 12.86
C ASP A 676 -62.66 27.76 12.79
N GLY A 677 -63.12 27.35 11.61
CA GLY A 677 -63.69 26.02 11.36
C GLY A 677 -65.14 25.84 11.84
N ASP A 678 -65.81 26.92 12.24
CA ASP A 678 -67.19 26.90 12.71
C ASP A 678 -68.17 26.81 11.53
N ARG A 679 -68.69 25.61 11.32
CA ARG A 679 -69.58 25.23 10.21
C ARG A 679 -71.07 25.25 10.58
N SER A 680 -71.41 25.82 11.73
CA SER A 680 -72.79 25.86 12.24
C SER A 680 -73.71 26.64 11.28
N PRO A 681 -74.90 26.10 10.92
CA PRO A 681 -75.80 26.77 9.98
C PRO A 681 -76.38 28.05 10.57
N LEU A 682 -76.37 29.13 9.78
CA LEU A 682 -77.03 30.40 10.10
C LEU A 682 -78.54 30.23 9.94
N VAL A 683 -79.28 30.25 11.06
CA VAL A 683 -80.74 30.23 11.01
C VAL A 683 -81.22 31.64 10.70
N ILE A 684 -81.71 31.85 9.49
CA ILE A 684 -82.26 33.13 9.04
C ILE A 684 -83.73 32.87 8.71
N ASP A 685 -84.62 33.54 9.46
CA ASP A 685 -86.08 33.45 9.31
C ASP A 685 -86.65 32.03 9.43
N GLY A 686 -86.14 31.26 10.41
CA GLY A 686 -86.59 29.89 10.68
C GLY A 686 -86.12 28.84 9.66
N LYS A 687 -85.30 29.22 8.67
CA LYS A 687 -84.62 28.29 7.76
C LYS A 687 -83.11 28.31 8.02
N GLN A 688 -82.51 27.13 8.07
CA GLN A 688 -81.06 26.98 8.17
C GLN A 688 -80.40 27.22 6.81
N LEU A 689 -79.55 28.25 6.71
CA LEU A 689 -78.57 28.40 5.62
C LEU A 689 -77.23 27.86 6.09
N SER A 690 -76.60 26.99 5.29
CA SER A 690 -75.21 26.62 5.55
C SER A 690 -74.30 27.81 5.25
N THR A 691 -73.19 27.92 6.00
CA THR A 691 -72.14 28.94 5.79
C THR A 691 -71.60 28.91 4.35
N GLU A 692 -71.57 27.73 3.73
CA GLU A 692 -71.21 27.54 2.32
C GLU A 692 -72.23 28.14 1.34
N LEU A 693 -73.54 28.07 1.64
CA LEU A 693 -74.57 28.67 0.79
C LEU A 693 -74.50 30.20 0.86
N ALA A 694 -74.19 30.79 2.02
CA ALA A 694 -73.98 32.23 2.17
C ALA A 694 -72.76 32.75 1.39
N ILE A 695 -71.65 31.99 1.38
CA ILE A 695 -70.47 32.30 0.58
C ILE A 695 -70.76 32.11 -0.92
N SER A 696 -71.48 31.06 -1.32
CA SER A 696 -71.88 30.85 -2.72
C SER A 696 -72.85 31.92 -3.25
N THR A 697 -73.70 32.48 -2.39
CA THR A 697 -74.63 33.57 -2.75
C THR A 697 -73.86 34.89 -2.93
N LEU A 698 -72.80 35.11 -2.15
CA LEU A 698 -71.86 36.22 -2.37
C LEU A 698 -71.07 36.05 -3.67
N ALA A 699 -70.70 34.82 -4.04
CA ALA A 699 -70.05 34.51 -5.31
C ALA A 699 -71.00 34.64 -6.53
N GLY A 700 -72.26 34.21 -6.40
CA GLY A 700 -73.26 34.34 -7.48
C GLY A 700 -73.77 35.77 -7.72
N LEU A 701 -73.55 36.70 -6.78
CA LEU A 701 -73.78 38.13 -6.96
C LEU A 701 -72.63 38.83 -7.69
N ILE A 702 -71.43 38.26 -7.62
CA ILE A 702 -70.25 38.70 -8.38
C ILE A 702 -70.49 38.38 -9.86
N ASP A 703 -71.03 37.21 -10.20
CA ASP A 703 -71.27 36.74 -11.58
C ASP A 703 -72.27 37.56 -12.43
N ARG A 704 -72.86 38.66 -11.92
CA ARG A 704 -73.94 39.42 -12.60
C ARG A 704 -73.68 40.92 -12.80
N ASN A 705 -72.49 41.45 -12.54
CA ASN A 705 -72.21 42.89 -12.69
C ASN A 705 -70.93 43.22 -13.47
N ASP A 706 -70.91 44.43 -14.05
CA ASP A 706 -69.94 44.97 -15.01
C ASP A 706 -68.46 44.90 -14.53
N ALA A 707 -67.52 44.66 -15.47
CA ALA A 707 -66.09 44.38 -15.24
C ALA A 707 -65.34 45.39 -14.34
N LYS A 708 -65.79 46.65 -14.29
CA LYS A 708 -65.18 47.71 -13.46
C LYS A 708 -65.52 47.61 -11.97
N GLU A 709 -66.67 47.05 -11.61
CA GLU A 709 -67.04 46.86 -10.20
C GLU A 709 -66.37 45.63 -9.59
N HIS A 710 -66.05 44.63 -10.41
CA HIS A 710 -65.22 43.47 -10.01
C HIS A 710 -63.85 43.90 -9.50
N LEU A 711 -63.15 44.76 -10.25
CA LEU A 711 -61.81 45.23 -9.87
C LEU A 711 -61.83 46.02 -8.54
N ALA A 712 -62.86 46.85 -8.33
CA ALA A 712 -63.04 47.57 -7.07
C ALA A 712 -63.35 46.64 -5.90
N LEU A 713 -64.05 45.53 -6.13
CA LEU A 713 -64.29 44.48 -5.14
C LEU A 713 -63.03 43.68 -4.82
N THR A 714 -62.21 43.35 -5.82
CA THR A 714 -60.93 42.67 -5.62
C THR A 714 -59.91 43.56 -4.89
N GLU A 715 -59.82 44.84 -5.23
CA GLU A 715 -58.97 45.82 -4.51
C GLU A 715 -59.49 46.09 -3.09
N ALA A 716 -60.81 46.14 -2.91
CA ALA A 716 -61.44 46.28 -1.60
C ALA A 716 -61.23 45.05 -0.70
N PHE A 717 -61.25 43.83 -1.25
CA PHE A 717 -60.93 42.60 -0.53
C PHE A 717 -59.42 42.51 -0.25
N GLY A 718 -58.58 42.86 -1.22
CA GLY A 718 -57.12 42.92 -1.06
C GLY A 718 -56.68 43.87 0.05
N SER A 719 -57.25 45.08 0.11
CA SER A 719 -57.00 46.05 1.18
C SER A 719 -57.39 45.53 2.57
N VAL A 720 -58.48 44.76 2.70
CA VAL A 720 -58.91 44.20 3.99
C VAL A 720 -58.04 42.99 4.38
N LEU A 721 -57.58 42.21 3.42
CA LEU A 721 -56.68 41.07 3.66
C LEU A 721 -55.27 41.54 4.06
N ASP A 722 -54.76 42.61 3.43
CA ASP A 722 -53.47 43.21 3.76
C ASP A 722 -53.47 43.91 5.12
N GLU A 723 -54.61 44.45 5.54
CA GLU A 723 -54.73 45.23 6.78
C GLU A 723 -55.02 44.36 8.03
N PHE A 724 -55.54 43.13 7.86
CA PHE A 724 -56.02 42.30 8.99
C PHE A 724 -55.45 40.87 9.11
N TYR A 725 -54.75 40.30 8.12
CA TYR A 725 -54.29 38.89 8.16
C TYR A 725 -52.82 38.67 7.76
N ASP A 726 -52.20 37.63 8.36
CA ASP A 726 -50.85 37.16 8.03
C ASP A 726 -50.80 36.29 6.77
N ASP A 727 -49.58 35.92 6.35
CA ASP A 727 -49.32 35.22 5.08
C ASP A 727 -49.94 33.80 5.01
N ARG A 728 -50.29 33.18 6.14
CA ARG A 728 -50.98 31.87 6.20
C ARG A 728 -52.48 32.01 6.04
N GLY A 729 -53.10 33.02 6.68
CA GLY A 729 -54.53 33.31 6.53
C GLY A 729 -54.90 33.64 5.09
N ARG A 730 -54.03 34.37 4.39
CA ARG A 730 -54.17 34.69 2.95
C ARG A 730 -54.24 33.44 2.07
N LYS A 731 -53.33 32.48 2.27
CA LYS A 731 -53.21 31.26 1.45
C LYS A 731 -54.38 30.28 1.63
N ALA A 732 -54.94 30.19 2.83
CA ALA A 732 -56.08 29.31 3.10
C ALA A 732 -57.39 29.81 2.46
N LEU A 733 -57.61 31.14 2.51
CA LEU A 733 -58.79 31.77 1.90
C LEU A 733 -58.71 31.75 0.36
N ALA A 734 -57.53 32.04 -0.20
CA ALA A 734 -57.31 32.01 -1.64
C ALA A 734 -57.54 30.62 -2.25
N ARG A 735 -57.11 29.55 -1.59
CA ARG A 735 -57.39 28.15 -2.01
C ARG A 735 -58.87 27.78 -1.97
N SER A 736 -59.65 28.38 -1.09
CA SER A 736 -61.09 28.08 -0.93
C SER A 736 -61.96 28.81 -1.94
N LEU A 737 -61.52 29.98 -2.43
CA LEU A 737 -62.27 30.81 -3.38
C LEU A 737 -61.89 30.53 -4.85
N LEU A 738 -60.73 29.92 -5.09
CA LEU A 738 -60.22 29.61 -6.44
C LEU A 738 -61.23 28.87 -7.36
N PRO A 739 -62.01 27.88 -6.89
CA PRO A 739 -62.96 27.17 -7.75
C PRO A 739 -64.12 28.04 -8.25
N CYS A 740 -64.43 29.14 -7.55
CA CYS A 740 -65.54 30.04 -7.92
C CYS A 740 -65.18 31.02 -9.05
N PHE A 741 -63.89 31.16 -9.39
CA PHE A 741 -63.41 32.07 -10.45
C PHE A 741 -63.08 31.36 -11.77
N VAL A 742 -63.16 30.03 -11.82
CA VAL A 742 -62.75 29.22 -12.98
C VAL A 742 -63.82 29.16 -14.09
N GLU A 743 -65.05 29.62 -13.85
CA GLU A 743 -66.13 29.62 -14.87
C GLU A 743 -66.29 30.94 -15.66
N LEU A 744 -65.31 31.87 -15.59
CA LEU A 744 -65.33 33.13 -16.36
C LEU A 744 -64.37 33.07 -17.55
N GLU A 745 -64.72 32.30 -18.59
CA GLU A 745 -64.08 32.41 -19.91
C GLU A 745 -64.55 33.70 -20.60
N GLY A 746 -63.83 34.81 -20.45
CA GLY A 746 -64.15 36.02 -21.23
C GLY A 746 -63.44 37.37 -20.96
N GLU A 747 -62.62 37.52 -19.91
CA GLU A 747 -61.99 38.82 -19.55
C GLU A 747 -60.48 38.89 -19.85
N PRO A 748 -59.90 40.09 -20.09
CA PRO A 748 -58.58 40.25 -20.71
C PRO A 748 -57.39 39.84 -19.82
N PRO A 749 -56.25 39.41 -20.42
CA PRO A 749 -55.15 38.70 -19.75
C PRO A 749 -54.52 39.42 -18.54
N ALA A 750 -54.58 40.75 -18.47
CA ALA A 750 -53.90 41.56 -17.45
C ALA A 750 -54.50 41.44 -16.03
N GLN A 751 -55.76 41.00 -15.90
CA GLN A 751 -56.40 40.83 -14.60
C GLN A 751 -56.14 39.45 -13.98
N ARG A 752 -55.98 38.42 -14.83
CA ARG A 752 -55.62 37.06 -14.40
C ARG A 752 -54.20 37.01 -13.84
N GLU A 753 -53.28 37.74 -14.46
CA GLU A 753 -51.86 37.84 -14.04
C GLU A 753 -51.68 38.48 -12.65
N LYS A 754 -52.54 39.44 -12.27
CA LYS A 754 -52.55 40.05 -10.92
C LYS A 754 -53.06 39.11 -9.82
N LEU A 755 -54.04 38.27 -10.14
CA LEU A 755 -54.60 37.28 -9.21
C LEU A 755 -53.66 36.07 -9.04
N GLU A 756 -53.02 35.63 -10.13
CA GLU A 756 -51.99 34.59 -10.10
C GLU A 756 -50.73 35.07 -9.34
N ALA A 757 -50.36 36.36 -9.41
CA ALA A 757 -49.24 36.92 -8.65
C ALA A 757 -49.47 37.03 -7.12
N MET A 758 -50.72 36.88 -6.63
CA MET A 758 -51.05 36.87 -5.19
C MET A 758 -51.10 35.44 -4.59
N LEU A 759 -50.97 34.41 -5.42
CA LEU A 759 -50.80 33.01 -5.02
C LEU A 759 -49.31 32.67 -5.14
N PRO A 760 -48.73 31.80 -4.29
CA PRO A 760 -47.41 31.24 -4.56
C PRO A 760 -47.43 30.26 -5.74
#